data_AF-A0A366ZLF2-F1
#
_entry.id   AF-A0A366ZLF2-F1
#
_cell.length_a   1.000
_cell.length_b   1.000
_cell.length_c   1.000
_cell.angle_alpha   90.00
_cell.angle_beta   90.00
_cell.angle_gamma   90.00
#
_symmetry.space_group_name_H-M   'P 1'
#
loop_
_entity.id
_entity.type
_entity.pdbx_description
1 polymer ?
#
loop_
_entity_poly.entity_id
_entity_poly.type
_entity_poly.pdbx_seq_one_letter_code
_entity_poly.pdbx_strand_id
1 'polypeptide(L)'
;MHRFPAEAPRVLAAHRQTYDRLVEIVQRYAVDGDVERVLRSATLAAAYGWWAPMGMLADPLLERLVIDAVRDGQPPVVDRARSTGRVLHVLSEAYAVGGHTRLARRWMSRDGGRTSDVALTNQSVALPAELTDVVHTSGGRVHHLRSDSPDLLARAVALRALFDDVDVVVLHVHPYDAVALAAVHLPGPRPPVIVENHADHAFWLGVGAADLVCDFRATQLSTGLRGIEPERLAVLPLPIDPPLVHGVAAELRGRLGIDPDAVVAVCVASDAKVAPSWGRGMAALVDRALGWAPRLTVVMVGVPAAGEWARVAARHPGRLLAVGGVPDPDPWYELADIYLESYPSRAGTSVLEAAVAGTPVLTLEDLPATEPAHIFQADSPGLVGLPRVGRPEQYVTALRRLVDDADLRDREGARARAAVQAVHAGPEWDAALERVYRQARSTTAASVEGRRRVRDDGYGAMLLAFMHTHRPLSPLAVDAVAAPLGDRYDEALQLDVFAALNRDAEAPLTVRVAGGWERADDWISDLLVLAEQQPRLAVSLPFVPGDDRAGSETTAILVRILASIGQTPENCGTIAVESAVPTDARLALPGELPCTTQALERLALLLRSPLWTPPQPIHDVDPGPGTGRPVETVAALDSSCTEAAVRSSVPS
;
A
#
# COMPACT_ATOMS: atom_id res chain seq x y z
N MET A 1 1.51 -8.96 26.19
CA MET A 1 2.51 -8.11 25.51
C MET A 1 2.68 -8.68 24.11
N HIS A 2 2.21 -7.97 23.08
CA HIS A 2 2.43 -8.37 21.69
C HIS A 2 3.93 -8.37 21.43
N ARG A 3 4.48 -9.49 20.99
CA ARG A 3 5.89 -9.53 20.57
C ARG A 3 5.92 -9.11 19.11
N PHE A 4 6.29 -7.85 18.87
CA PHE A 4 6.67 -7.40 17.54
C PHE A 4 8.00 -8.07 17.14
N PRO A 5 8.23 -8.30 15.84
CA PRO A 5 9.54 -8.74 15.36
C PRO A 5 10.63 -7.79 15.86
N ALA A 6 11.76 -8.32 16.33
CA ALA A 6 12.86 -7.52 16.85
C ALA A 6 13.44 -6.56 15.80
N GLU A 7 13.32 -6.93 14.51
CA GLU A 7 13.80 -6.13 13.39
C GLU A 7 12.83 -4.99 13.01
N ALA A 8 11.61 -4.96 13.54
CA ALA A 8 10.57 -4.02 13.10
C ALA A 8 11.01 -2.54 13.18
N PRO A 9 11.62 -2.03 14.27
CA PRO A 9 12.07 -0.64 14.34
C PRO A 9 13.08 -0.28 13.22
N ARG A 10 14.00 -1.20 12.92
CA ARG A 10 15.01 -1.02 11.86
C ARG A 10 14.36 -0.97 10.48
N VAL A 11 13.41 -1.85 10.21
CA VAL A 11 12.69 -1.91 8.92
C VAL A 11 11.80 -0.67 8.74
N LEU A 12 11.08 -0.23 9.78
CA LEU A 12 10.28 1.00 9.74
C LEU A 12 11.16 2.23 9.47
N ALA A 13 12.32 2.32 10.12
CA ALA A 13 13.26 3.40 9.88
C ALA A 13 13.77 3.40 8.42
N ALA A 14 14.10 2.23 7.87
CA ALA A 14 14.50 2.10 6.48
C ALA A 14 13.37 2.49 5.51
N HIS A 15 12.13 2.04 5.74
CA HIS A 15 10.98 2.45 4.95
C HIS A 15 10.77 3.97 4.97
N ARG A 16 10.87 4.59 6.14
CA ARG A 16 10.78 6.06 6.26
C ARG A 16 11.87 6.77 5.50
N GLN A 17 13.11 6.31 5.61
CA GLN A 17 14.22 6.90 4.88
C GLN A 17 13.97 6.84 3.37
N THR A 18 13.61 5.67 2.84
CA THR A 18 13.26 5.51 1.42
C THR A 18 12.11 6.43 1.02
N TYR A 19 11.02 6.45 1.79
CA TYR A 19 9.86 7.30 1.50
C TYR A 19 10.19 8.79 1.54
N ASP A 20 10.98 9.25 2.52
CA ASP A 20 11.40 10.65 2.59
C ASP A 20 12.23 11.03 1.35
N ARG A 21 13.05 10.12 0.81
CA ARG A 21 13.73 10.33 -0.49
C ARG A 21 12.78 10.38 -1.68
N LEU A 22 11.72 9.58 -1.68
CA LEU A 22 10.68 9.68 -2.70
C LEU A 22 9.95 11.03 -2.62
N VAL A 23 9.66 11.53 -1.42
CA VAL A 23 9.04 12.85 -1.23
C VAL A 23 9.98 13.98 -1.67
N GLU A 24 11.29 13.88 -1.43
CA GLU A 24 12.27 14.85 -1.94
C GLU A 24 12.29 14.93 -3.48
N ILE A 25 12.12 13.80 -4.18
CA ILE A 25 11.95 13.80 -5.65
C ILE A 25 10.72 14.62 -6.05
N VAL A 26 9.59 14.42 -5.36
CA VAL A 26 8.36 15.20 -5.60
C VAL A 26 8.60 16.69 -5.36
N GLN A 27 9.29 17.04 -4.27
CA GLN A 27 9.64 18.42 -3.95
C GLN A 27 10.49 19.05 -5.05
N ARG A 28 11.46 18.31 -5.59
CA ARG A 28 12.32 18.78 -6.67
C ARG A 28 11.49 19.13 -7.91
N TYR A 29 10.64 18.21 -8.36
CA TYR A 29 9.78 18.47 -9.52
C TYR A 29 8.77 19.59 -9.28
N ALA A 30 8.30 19.76 -8.05
CA ALA A 30 7.44 20.89 -7.68
C ALA A 30 8.19 22.23 -7.81
N VAL A 31 9.46 22.30 -7.39
CA VAL A 31 10.32 23.48 -7.57
C VAL A 31 10.58 23.77 -9.06
N ASP A 32 10.76 22.72 -9.86
CA ASP A 32 10.96 22.85 -11.31
C ASP A 32 9.66 23.19 -12.07
N GLY A 33 8.50 23.16 -11.41
CA GLY A 33 7.19 23.43 -12.01
C GLY A 33 6.67 22.31 -12.92
N ASP A 34 7.27 21.12 -12.88
CA ASP A 34 6.86 19.96 -13.69
C ASP A 34 5.73 19.19 -12.99
N VAL A 35 4.51 19.65 -13.23
CA VAL A 35 3.31 19.09 -12.61
C VAL A 35 3.14 17.61 -12.95
N GLU A 36 3.42 17.20 -14.18
CA GLU A 36 3.28 15.79 -14.58
C GLU A 36 4.25 14.90 -13.77
N ARG A 37 5.50 15.32 -13.62
CA ARG A 37 6.46 14.60 -12.79
C ARG A 37 6.15 14.65 -11.30
N VAL A 38 5.54 15.73 -10.78
CA VAL A 38 4.99 15.78 -9.43
C VAL A 38 3.95 14.68 -9.24
N LEU A 39 2.99 14.54 -10.16
CA LEU A 39 1.94 13.51 -10.04
C LEU A 39 2.50 12.08 -10.15
N ARG A 40 3.47 11.85 -11.06
CA ARG A 40 4.11 10.54 -11.21
C ARG A 40 4.87 10.13 -9.95
N SER A 41 5.76 11.01 -9.48
CA SER A 41 6.56 10.76 -8.28
C SER A 41 5.71 10.69 -7.01
N ALA A 42 4.63 11.47 -6.90
CA ALA A 42 3.72 11.38 -5.76
C ALA A 42 2.92 10.07 -5.75
N THR A 43 2.48 9.60 -6.91
CA THR A 43 1.87 8.27 -7.07
C THR A 43 2.83 7.18 -6.60
N LEU A 44 4.11 7.25 -6.98
CA LEU A 44 5.14 6.30 -6.56
C LEU A 44 5.39 6.37 -5.04
N ALA A 45 5.57 7.56 -4.48
CA ALA A 45 5.77 7.75 -3.05
C ALA A 45 4.58 7.21 -2.23
N ALA A 46 3.35 7.51 -2.64
CA ALA A 46 2.16 7.01 -1.99
C ALA A 46 1.99 5.49 -2.13
N ALA A 47 2.31 4.92 -3.30
CA ALA A 47 2.31 3.47 -3.51
C ALA A 47 3.33 2.79 -2.58
N TYR A 48 4.50 3.41 -2.40
CA TYR A 48 5.48 2.97 -1.42
C TYR A 48 4.90 3.04 0.00
N GLY A 49 4.28 4.16 0.39
CA GLY A 49 3.69 4.31 1.72
C GLY A 49 2.56 3.30 2.03
N TRP A 50 1.79 2.91 1.02
CA TRP A 50 0.79 1.84 1.12
C TRP A 50 1.42 0.48 1.39
N TRP A 51 2.47 0.11 0.64
CA TRP A 51 3.09 -1.22 0.71
C TRP A 51 4.16 -1.38 1.80
N ALA A 52 4.77 -0.28 2.22
CA ALA A 52 5.87 -0.23 3.17
C ALA A 52 5.42 0.54 4.42
N PRO A 53 4.96 -0.14 5.49
CA PRO A 53 4.54 0.53 6.71
C PRO A 53 5.63 1.42 7.29
N MET A 54 5.25 2.64 7.69
CA MET A 54 6.17 3.67 8.20
C MET A 54 5.75 4.23 9.55
N GLY A 55 4.64 3.75 10.11
CA GLY A 55 3.97 4.35 11.26
C GLY A 55 3.18 5.62 10.93
N MET A 56 2.95 5.93 9.65
CA MET A 56 2.14 7.06 9.17
C MET A 56 0.98 6.53 8.33
N LEU A 57 -0.21 7.13 8.45
CA LEU A 57 -1.38 6.79 7.63
C LEU A 57 -1.77 7.85 6.59
N ALA A 58 -1.10 9.00 6.63
CA ALA A 58 -1.21 10.08 5.66
C ALA A 58 0.06 10.93 5.71
N ASP A 59 0.33 11.66 4.63
CA ASP A 59 1.40 12.65 4.60
C ASP A 59 0.90 13.99 4.04
N PRO A 60 0.54 14.95 4.92
CA PRO A 60 0.12 16.28 4.50
C PRO A 60 1.19 17.05 3.73
N LEU A 61 2.49 16.71 3.87
CA LEU A 61 3.54 17.34 3.08
C LEU A 61 3.48 16.90 1.62
N LEU A 62 3.39 15.59 1.37
CA LEU A 62 3.25 15.04 0.03
C LEU A 62 1.99 15.58 -0.66
N GLU A 63 0.86 15.60 0.06
CA GLU A 63 -0.39 16.12 -0.49
C GLU A 63 -0.30 17.61 -0.85
N ARG A 64 0.35 18.44 -0.01
CA ARG A 64 0.57 19.87 -0.34
C ARG A 64 1.35 20.06 -1.63
N LEU A 65 2.37 19.24 -1.89
CA LEU A 65 3.16 19.35 -3.13
C LEU A 65 2.29 19.11 -4.38
N VAL A 66 1.42 18.11 -4.33
CA VAL A 66 0.46 17.84 -5.41
C VAL A 66 -0.54 18.99 -5.55
N ILE A 67 -1.12 19.44 -4.44
CA ILE A 67 -2.13 20.51 -4.40
C ILE A 67 -1.57 21.82 -4.93
N ASP A 68 -0.38 22.20 -4.49
CA ASP A 68 0.27 23.45 -4.86
C ASP A 68 0.67 23.46 -6.34
N ALA A 69 1.08 22.31 -6.88
CA ALA A 69 1.43 22.17 -8.29
C ALA A 69 0.24 22.37 -9.25
N VAL A 70 -1.00 22.09 -8.82
CA VAL A 70 -2.18 22.14 -9.71
C VAL A 70 -3.08 23.35 -9.47
N ARG A 71 -3.05 23.94 -8.27
CA ARG A 71 -3.97 25.03 -7.91
C ARG A 71 -3.61 26.38 -8.53
N ASP A 72 -2.36 26.57 -8.97
CA ASP A 72 -1.82 27.84 -9.49
C ASP A 72 -2.21 29.07 -8.61
N GLY A 73 -2.09 28.90 -7.29
CA GLY A 73 -2.48 29.91 -6.28
C GLY A 73 -3.99 30.14 -6.11
N GLN A 74 -4.86 29.47 -6.88
CA GLN A 74 -6.31 29.62 -6.85
C GLN A 74 -6.98 28.38 -6.22
N PRO A 75 -7.39 28.42 -4.95
CA PRO A 75 -8.06 27.29 -4.32
C PRO A 75 -9.43 27.02 -4.99
N PRO A 76 -9.85 25.74 -5.09
CA PRO A 76 -11.18 25.41 -5.60
C PRO A 76 -12.27 25.92 -4.66
N VAL A 77 -13.46 26.19 -5.22
CA VAL A 77 -14.63 26.62 -4.45
C VAL A 77 -15.64 25.49 -4.38
N VAL A 78 -16.03 25.08 -3.17
CA VAL A 78 -17.02 24.01 -3.00
C VAL A 78 -18.43 24.57 -3.18
N ASP A 79 -19.07 24.19 -4.27
CA ASP A 79 -20.47 24.46 -4.57
C ASP A 79 -21.38 23.39 -3.96
N ARG A 80 -22.02 23.77 -2.86
CA ARG A 80 -22.86 22.89 -2.03
C ARG A 80 -24.32 22.84 -2.50
N ALA A 81 -24.70 23.73 -3.42
CA ALA A 81 -26.09 23.96 -3.81
C ALA A 81 -26.56 23.10 -4.99
N ARG A 82 -25.65 22.33 -5.59
CA ARG A 82 -25.92 21.51 -6.79
C ARG A 82 -27.02 20.49 -6.57
N SER A 83 -27.92 20.32 -7.54
CA SER A 83 -29.01 19.35 -7.45
C SER A 83 -29.39 18.79 -8.83
N THR A 84 -28.42 18.25 -9.55
CA THR A 84 -28.57 17.62 -10.87
C THR A 84 -29.15 16.20 -10.78
N GLY A 85 -29.18 15.60 -9.59
CA GLY A 85 -29.59 14.22 -9.38
C GLY A 85 -28.52 13.21 -9.79
N ARG A 86 -27.25 13.62 -9.90
CA ARG A 86 -26.13 12.80 -10.38
C ARG A 86 -25.02 12.68 -9.35
N VAL A 87 -24.45 11.50 -9.21
CA VAL A 87 -23.28 11.22 -8.36
C VAL A 87 -22.15 10.69 -9.24
N LEU A 88 -20.94 11.23 -9.10
CA LEU A 88 -19.76 10.68 -9.75
C LEU A 88 -19.00 9.78 -8.78
N HIS A 89 -18.89 8.49 -9.12
CA HIS A 89 -18.04 7.53 -8.45
C HIS A 89 -16.69 7.46 -9.16
N VAL A 90 -15.60 7.71 -8.45
CA VAL A 90 -14.25 7.67 -9.02
C VAL A 90 -13.53 6.44 -8.48
N LEU A 91 -13.03 5.58 -9.37
CA LEU A 91 -12.18 4.44 -9.01
C LEU A 91 -10.83 4.59 -9.70
N SER A 92 -9.75 4.15 -9.06
CA SER A 92 -8.47 4.03 -9.77
C SER A 92 -8.52 2.88 -10.75
N GLU A 93 -8.91 1.70 -10.25
CA GLU A 93 -9.18 0.50 -11.05
C GLU A 93 -10.34 -0.28 -10.41
N ALA A 94 -11.02 -1.07 -11.24
CA ALA A 94 -12.06 -2.01 -10.86
C ALA A 94 -11.67 -3.44 -11.24
N TYR A 95 -11.92 -4.38 -10.33
CA TYR A 95 -11.54 -5.78 -10.42
C TYR A 95 -12.76 -6.70 -10.31
N ALA A 96 -12.72 -7.84 -10.99
CA ALA A 96 -13.77 -8.86 -10.91
C ALA A 96 -13.84 -9.52 -9.52
N VAL A 97 -12.71 -9.62 -8.83
CA VAL A 97 -12.59 -10.24 -7.51
C VAL A 97 -12.14 -9.20 -6.49
N GLY A 98 -12.81 -9.16 -5.34
CA GLY A 98 -12.46 -8.30 -4.20
C GLY A 98 -13.63 -7.48 -3.67
N GLY A 99 -13.48 -7.00 -2.43
CA GLY A 99 -14.52 -6.20 -1.75
C GLY A 99 -14.68 -4.78 -2.30
N HIS A 100 -13.61 -4.18 -2.81
CA HIS A 100 -13.57 -2.78 -3.23
C HIS A 100 -14.54 -2.47 -4.39
N THR A 101 -14.42 -3.18 -5.53
CA THR A 101 -15.33 -2.96 -6.67
C THR A 101 -16.77 -3.34 -6.35
N ARG A 102 -16.97 -4.39 -5.54
CA ARG A 102 -18.30 -4.78 -5.06
C ARG A 102 -18.94 -3.72 -4.18
N LEU A 103 -18.18 -3.05 -3.33
CA LEU A 103 -18.66 -1.93 -2.51
C LEU A 103 -19.19 -0.79 -3.39
N ALA A 104 -18.39 -0.30 -4.34
CA ALA A 104 -18.81 0.76 -5.25
C ALA A 104 -20.06 0.38 -6.05
N ARG A 105 -20.08 -0.84 -6.62
CA ARG A 105 -21.24 -1.39 -7.35
C ARG A 105 -22.51 -1.40 -6.48
N ARG A 106 -22.42 -1.95 -5.26
CA ARG A 106 -23.57 -2.08 -4.35
C ARG A 106 -24.06 -0.73 -3.83
N TRP A 107 -23.15 0.22 -3.64
CA TRP A 107 -23.51 1.60 -3.31
C TRP A 107 -24.39 2.20 -4.41
N MET A 108 -23.91 2.19 -5.66
CA MET A 108 -24.65 2.74 -6.80
C MET A 108 -25.98 2.02 -7.02
N SER A 109 -25.99 0.69 -6.89
CA SER A 109 -27.21 -0.11 -7.05
C SER A 109 -28.30 0.24 -6.03
N ARG A 110 -27.94 0.80 -4.87
CA ARG A 110 -28.90 1.17 -3.81
C ARG A 110 -29.26 2.64 -3.82
N ASP A 111 -28.44 3.48 -4.43
CA ASP A 111 -28.79 4.87 -4.69
C ASP A 111 -29.76 4.99 -5.88
N GLY A 112 -30.91 4.30 -5.79
CA GLY A 112 -31.88 4.20 -6.88
C GLY A 112 -32.59 5.51 -7.23
N GLY A 113 -32.40 6.56 -6.44
CA GLY A 113 -32.96 7.89 -6.68
C GLY A 113 -32.08 8.80 -7.56
N ARG A 114 -30.86 8.37 -7.91
CA ARG A 114 -29.86 9.19 -8.61
C ARG A 114 -29.24 8.44 -9.79
N THR A 115 -28.71 9.20 -10.72
CA THR A 115 -27.85 8.67 -11.78
C THR A 115 -26.41 8.58 -11.28
N SER A 116 -25.80 7.40 -11.42
CA SER A 116 -24.42 7.16 -11.00
C SER A 116 -23.49 7.10 -12.22
N ASP A 117 -22.59 8.07 -12.36
CA ASP A 117 -21.49 8.01 -13.32
C ASP A 117 -20.26 7.38 -12.67
N VAL A 118 -19.41 6.72 -13.47
CA VAL A 118 -18.13 6.16 -13.01
C VAL A 118 -16.98 6.75 -13.82
N ALA A 119 -15.94 7.24 -13.14
CA ALA A 119 -14.67 7.59 -13.76
C ALA A 119 -13.55 6.66 -13.29
N LEU A 120 -12.77 6.15 -14.23
CA LEU A 120 -11.65 5.25 -13.98
C LEU A 120 -10.33 5.97 -14.27
N THR A 121 -9.54 6.27 -13.23
CA THR A 121 -8.31 7.08 -13.39
C THR A 121 -7.14 6.27 -13.95
N ASN A 122 -7.11 4.95 -13.74
CA ASN A 122 -5.96 4.11 -14.08
C ASN A 122 -6.29 2.69 -14.56
N GLN A 123 -7.52 2.38 -14.97
CA GLN A 123 -7.95 1.04 -15.38
C GLN A 123 -6.99 0.37 -16.39
N SER A 124 -6.37 -0.74 -15.99
CA SER A 124 -5.53 -1.56 -16.89
C SER A 124 -6.07 -2.95 -17.21
N VAL A 125 -7.11 -3.39 -16.50
CA VAL A 125 -7.70 -4.72 -16.68
C VAL A 125 -9.12 -4.64 -17.23
N ALA A 126 -9.70 -5.79 -17.61
CA ALA A 126 -11.08 -5.84 -18.05
C ALA A 126 -12.02 -5.33 -16.95
N LEU A 127 -12.94 -4.43 -17.33
CA LEU A 127 -13.95 -3.90 -16.43
C LEU A 127 -15.00 -4.99 -16.15
N PRO A 128 -15.39 -5.24 -14.88
CA PRO A 128 -16.47 -6.17 -14.59
C PRO A 128 -17.79 -5.73 -15.22
N ALA A 129 -18.51 -6.67 -15.84
CA ALA A 129 -19.78 -6.39 -16.50
C ALA A 129 -20.82 -5.86 -15.49
N GLU A 130 -20.83 -6.41 -14.28
CA GLU A 130 -21.77 -6.07 -13.23
C GLU A 130 -21.63 -4.62 -12.75
N LEU A 131 -20.42 -4.04 -12.86
CA LEU A 131 -20.21 -2.62 -12.56
C LEU A 131 -20.82 -1.75 -13.68
N THR A 132 -20.56 -2.13 -14.93
CA THR A 132 -21.07 -1.45 -16.13
C THR A 132 -22.60 -1.47 -16.18
N ASP A 133 -23.20 -2.62 -15.86
CA ASP A 133 -24.64 -2.83 -15.85
C ASP A 133 -25.34 -1.93 -14.83
N VAL A 134 -24.78 -1.78 -13.62
CA VAL A 134 -25.34 -0.90 -12.58
C VAL A 134 -25.28 0.56 -13.02
N VAL A 135 -24.16 0.99 -13.61
CA VAL A 135 -24.01 2.36 -14.13
C VAL A 135 -25.06 2.64 -15.21
N HIS A 136 -25.19 1.76 -16.20
CA HIS A 136 -26.19 1.93 -17.27
C HIS A 136 -27.63 1.87 -16.77
N THR A 137 -27.93 0.99 -15.81
CA THR A 137 -29.26 0.89 -15.20
C THR A 137 -29.66 2.18 -14.49
N SER A 138 -28.69 2.87 -13.87
CA SER A 138 -28.92 4.20 -13.26
C SER A 138 -29.02 5.36 -14.28
N GLY A 139 -28.80 5.09 -15.58
CA GLY A 139 -28.74 6.10 -16.65
C GLY A 139 -27.39 6.82 -16.75
N GLY A 140 -26.35 6.31 -16.09
CA GLY A 140 -25.01 6.90 -16.04
C GLY A 140 -24.07 6.41 -17.13
N ARG A 141 -22.83 6.88 -17.06
CA ARG A 141 -21.76 6.58 -18.02
C ARG A 141 -20.47 6.14 -17.31
N VAL A 142 -19.70 5.32 -18.00
CA VAL A 142 -18.34 4.94 -17.59
C VAL A 142 -17.33 5.74 -18.41
N HIS A 143 -16.39 6.39 -17.73
CA HIS A 143 -15.34 7.23 -18.33
C HIS A 143 -13.97 6.58 -18.10
N HIS A 144 -13.22 6.32 -19.17
CA HIS A 144 -11.93 5.64 -19.14
C HIS A 144 -10.77 6.62 -19.30
N LEU A 145 -10.38 7.30 -18.21
CA LEU A 145 -9.43 8.40 -18.31
C LEU A 145 -8.04 7.96 -18.76
N ARG A 146 -7.60 6.75 -18.37
CA ARG A 146 -6.30 6.19 -18.78
C ARG A 146 -6.18 5.96 -20.29
N SER A 147 -7.24 5.49 -20.95
CA SER A 147 -7.21 5.29 -22.41
C SER A 147 -7.29 6.61 -23.15
N ASP A 148 -8.03 7.57 -22.59
CA ASP A 148 -8.38 8.83 -23.26
C ASP A 148 -7.30 9.89 -23.06
N SER A 149 -6.51 9.78 -22.00
CA SER A 149 -5.47 10.74 -21.61
C SER A 149 -4.24 10.00 -21.08
N PRO A 150 -3.14 9.95 -21.86
CA PRO A 150 -1.96 9.23 -21.41
C PRO A 150 -1.36 9.88 -20.16
N ASP A 151 -1.15 11.19 -20.12
CA ASP A 151 -0.48 11.85 -18.98
C ASP A 151 -1.39 11.97 -17.74
N LEU A 152 -0.80 11.92 -16.54
CA LEU A 152 -1.56 11.98 -15.29
C LEU A 152 -2.24 13.33 -15.10
N LEU A 153 -1.60 14.44 -15.49
CA LEU A 153 -2.20 15.77 -15.44
C LEU A 153 -3.41 15.87 -16.38
N ALA A 154 -3.29 15.36 -17.61
CA ALA A 154 -4.40 15.34 -18.56
C ALA A 154 -5.60 14.55 -18.02
N ARG A 155 -5.35 13.42 -17.33
CA ARG A 155 -6.40 12.67 -16.64
C ARG A 155 -7.03 13.46 -15.49
N ALA A 156 -6.25 14.21 -14.73
CA ALA A 156 -6.78 15.03 -13.64
C ALA A 156 -7.67 16.15 -14.17
N VAL A 157 -7.28 16.79 -15.28
CA VAL A 157 -8.10 17.79 -15.98
C VAL A 157 -9.38 17.17 -16.53
N ALA A 158 -9.30 16.00 -17.17
CA ALA A 158 -10.48 15.29 -17.67
C ALA A 158 -11.42 14.88 -16.53
N LEU A 159 -10.90 14.37 -15.41
CA LEU A 159 -11.68 14.05 -14.23
C LEU A 159 -12.36 15.30 -13.65
N ARG A 160 -11.63 16.41 -13.56
CA ARG A 160 -12.15 17.68 -13.06
C ARG A 160 -13.30 18.22 -13.91
N ALA A 161 -13.27 18.03 -15.22
CA ALA A 161 -14.38 18.43 -16.10
C ALA A 161 -15.67 17.65 -15.79
N LEU A 162 -15.55 16.36 -15.43
CA LEU A 162 -16.72 15.55 -15.02
C LEU A 162 -17.36 16.04 -13.73
N PHE A 163 -16.65 16.84 -12.92
CA PHE A 163 -17.20 17.36 -11.67
C PHE A 163 -18.30 18.38 -11.94
N ASP A 164 -18.36 19.03 -13.11
CA ASP A 164 -19.23 20.18 -13.36
C ASP A 164 -20.73 19.80 -13.39
N ASP A 165 -21.06 18.56 -13.72
CA ASP A 165 -22.45 18.10 -13.90
C ASP A 165 -23.01 17.28 -12.73
N VAL A 166 -22.24 17.12 -11.65
CA VAL A 166 -22.63 16.23 -10.53
C VAL A 166 -22.81 16.96 -9.20
N ASP A 167 -23.61 16.33 -8.35
CA ASP A 167 -24.00 16.83 -7.03
C ASP A 167 -22.95 16.57 -5.96
N VAL A 168 -22.32 15.40 -6.04
CA VAL A 168 -21.33 14.87 -5.09
C VAL A 168 -20.38 13.98 -5.88
N VAL A 169 -19.11 14.00 -5.50
CA VAL A 169 -18.11 13.05 -5.96
C VAL A 169 -17.78 12.08 -4.82
N VAL A 170 -17.79 10.78 -5.10
CA VAL A 170 -17.36 9.73 -4.17
C VAL A 170 -16.10 9.06 -4.70
N LEU A 171 -15.00 9.23 -3.99
CA LEU A 171 -13.71 8.64 -4.32
C LEU A 171 -13.59 7.26 -3.67
N HIS A 172 -13.68 6.22 -4.50
CA HIS A 172 -13.34 4.82 -4.22
C HIS A 172 -11.96 4.54 -4.86
N VAL A 173 -10.99 5.40 -4.56
CA VAL A 173 -9.69 5.39 -5.24
C VAL A 173 -8.68 4.58 -4.46
N HIS A 174 -7.73 3.99 -5.17
CA HIS A 174 -6.61 3.35 -4.51
C HIS A 174 -5.79 4.37 -3.70
N PRO A 175 -5.13 3.89 -2.63
CA PRO A 175 -4.31 4.71 -1.73
C PRO A 175 -3.31 5.68 -2.35
N TYR A 176 -2.91 5.44 -3.59
CA TYR A 176 -1.85 6.16 -4.28
C TYR A 176 -2.34 7.01 -5.46
N ASP A 177 -3.65 7.27 -5.56
CA ASP A 177 -4.23 8.01 -6.68
C ASP A 177 -3.98 9.54 -6.58
N ALA A 178 -2.82 9.98 -7.11
CA ALA A 178 -2.51 11.40 -7.20
C ALA A 178 -3.37 12.15 -8.24
N VAL A 179 -3.99 11.44 -9.20
CA VAL A 179 -4.87 12.04 -10.22
C VAL A 179 -6.16 12.54 -9.58
N ALA A 180 -6.77 11.73 -8.72
CA ALA A 180 -7.97 12.13 -7.97
C ALA A 180 -7.68 13.31 -7.03
N LEU A 181 -6.57 13.27 -6.29
CA LEU A 181 -6.13 14.39 -5.45
C LEU A 181 -5.94 15.66 -6.29
N ALA A 182 -5.23 15.59 -7.40
CA ALA A 182 -5.02 16.72 -8.30
C ALA A 182 -6.34 17.29 -8.85
N ALA A 183 -7.24 16.43 -9.32
CA ALA A 183 -8.53 16.85 -9.89
C ALA A 183 -9.37 17.63 -8.87
N VAL A 184 -9.37 17.24 -7.60
CA VAL A 184 -10.11 17.95 -6.54
C VAL A 184 -9.59 19.36 -6.27
N HIS A 185 -8.31 19.61 -6.57
CA HIS A 185 -7.63 20.87 -6.29
C HIS A 185 -7.36 21.75 -7.50
N LEU A 186 -7.72 21.30 -8.72
CA LEU A 186 -7.76 22.16 -9.89
C LEU A 186 -8.75 23.33 -9.69
N PRO A 187 -8.44 24.54 -10.19
CA PRO A 187 -9.25 25.74 -9.95
C PRO A 187 -10.73 25.62 -10.36
N GLY A 188 -11.55 26.52 -9.80
CA GLY A 188 -12.97 26.69 -10.13
C GLY A 188 -13.95 25.99 -9.17
N PRO A 189 -15.26 26.07 -9.48
CA PRO A 189 -16.31 25.51 -8.62
C PRO A 189 -16.41 23.99 -8.77
N ARG A 190 -16.43 23.26 -7.66
CA ARG A 190 -16.57 21.79 -7.62
C ARG A 190 -17.66 21.36 -6.63
N PRO A 191 -18.28 20.18 -6.80
CA PRO A 191 -19.16 19.60 -5.78
C PRO A 191 -18.36 19.21 -4.53
N PRO A 192 -19.03 18.91 -3.40
CA PRO A 192 -18.39 18.28 -2.25
C PRO A 192 -17.86 16.88 -2.61
N VAL A 193 -16.74 16.52 -2.00
CA VAL A 193 -16.01 15.27 -2.24
C VAL A 193 -16.04 14.39 -1.01
N ILE A 194 -16.45 13.14 -1.18
CA ILE A 194 -16.43 12.10 -0.16
C ILE A 194 -15.31 11.12 -0.49
N VAL A 195 -14.43 10.83 0.45
CA VAL A 195 -13.50 9.69 0.33
C VAL A 195 -14.10 8.50 1.05
N GLU A 196 -14.35 7.41 0.32
CA GLU A 196 -14.69 6.12 0.90
C GLU A 196 -13.41 5.49 1.46
N ASN A 197 -13.40 5.19 2.76
CA ASN A 197 -12.21 4.72 3.46
C ASN A 197 -12.17 3.19 3.63
N HIS A 198 -12.08 2.45 2.51
CA HIS A 198 -11.87 1.00 2.54
C HIS A 198 -10.48 0.61 3.07
N ALA A 199 -9.54 1.56 3.06
CA ALA A 199 -8.15 1.43 3.49
C ALA A 199 -7.93 2.00 4.92
N ASP A 200 -8.91 1.85 5.81
CA ASP A 200 -8.95 2.43 7.16
C ASP A 200 -7.69 2.18 8.02
N HIS A 201 -6.99 1.08 7.75
CA HIS A 201 -5.82 0.58 8.47
C HIS A 201 -4.45 0.94 7.83
N ALA A 202 -4.40 1.56 6.65
CA ALA A 202 -3.14 1.77 5.95
C ALA A 202 -3.05 3.14 5.25
N PHE A 203 -1.83 3.50 4.83
CA PHE A 203 -1.53 4.81 4.27
C PHE A 203 -2.36 5.08 3.01
N TRP A 204 -2.89 6.29 2.84
CA TRP A 204 -3.47 6.75 1.57
C TRP A 204 -3.38 8.27 1.38
N LEU A 205 -3.42 8.71 0.12
CA LEU A 205 -3.59 10.11 -0.29
C LEU A 205 -5.07 10.50 -0.29
N GLY A 206 -5.37 11.71 0.17
CA GLY A 206 -6.71 12.31 0.04
C GLY A 206 -7.20 13.07 1.26
N VAL A 207 -6.38 13.28 2.29
CA VAL A 207 -6.79 14.03 3.49
C VAL A 207 -7.21 15.45 3.14
N GLY A 208 -6.53 16.06 2.16
CA GLY A 208 -6.84 17.36 1.58
C GLY A 208 -7.98 17.35 0.57
N ALA A 209 -8.30 16.21 -0.03
CA ALA A 209 -9.39 16.07 -0.98
C ALA A 209 -10.75 15.76 -0.30
N ALA A 210 -10.73 15.08 0.84
CA ALA A 210 -11.93 14.53 1.47
C ALA A 210 -12.74 15.57 2.26
N ASP A 211 -13.65 16.34 1.65
CA ASP A 211 -14.54 17.21 2.45
C ASP A 211 -15.29 16.41 3.52
N LEU A 212 -15.61 15.15 3.20
CA LEU A 212 -16.05 14.13 4.14
C LEU A 212 -15.25 12.83 3.95
N VAL A 213 -14.81 12.20 5.03
CA VAL A 213 -14.29 10.83 5.03
C VAL A 213 -15.41 9.91 5.51
N CYS A 214 -15.73 8.91 4.69
CA CYS A 214 -16.78 7.94 4.96
C CYS A 214 -16.13 6.60 5.30
N ASP A 215 -16.07 6.29 6.59
CA ASP A 215 -15.64 4.98 7.08
C ASP A 215 -16.78 3.95 6.95
N PHE A 216 -16.46 2.67 6.77
CA PHE A 216 -17.48 1.61 6.79
C PHE A 216 -17.78 1.06 8.20
N ARG A 217 -16.98 1.49 9.18
CA ARG A 217 -17.08 1.18 10.62
C ARG A 217 -16.41 2.29 11.41
N ALA A 218 -16.73 2.41 12.70
CA ALA A 218 -16.05 3.38 13.56
C ALA A 218 -14.57 3.02 13.74
N THR A 219 -13.67 4.00 13.59
CA THR A 219 -12.23 3.83 13.82
C THR A 219 -11.62 5.06 14.48
N GLN A 220 -10.66 4.85 15.38
CA GLN A 220 -9.89 5.93 16.01
C GLN A 220 -8.68 6.36 15.16
N LEU A 221 -8.37 5.63 14.09
CA LEU A 221 -7.19 5.92 13.25
C LEU A 221 -7.42 7.14 12.35
N SER A 222 -8.67 7.38 11.93
CA SER A 222 -9.03 8.54 11.11
C SER A 222 -8.80 9.85 11.88
N THR A 223 -9.20 9.93 13.14
CA THR A 223 -8.89 11.09 14.01
C THR A 223 -7.44 11.08 14.47
N GLY A 224 -6.95 9.95 14.99
CA GLY A 224 -5.66 9.85 15.67
C GLY A 224 -4.45 9.97 14.73
N LEU A 225 -4.38 9.15 13.68
CA LEU A 225 -3.20 9.05 12.81
C LEU A 225 -3.34 9.83 11.49
N ARG A 226 -4.56 10.13 11.05
CA ARG A 226 -4.79 11.00 9.88
C ARG A 226 -5.13 12.44 10.24
N GLY A 227 -5.51 12.70 11.50
CA GLY A 227 -5.87 14.03 11.97
C GLY A 227 -7.19 14.54 11.39
N ILE A 228 -8.10 13.66 10.94
CA ILE A 228 -9.40 14.08 10.41
C ILE A 228 -10.29 14.56 11.56
N GLU A 229 -10.91 15.72 11.35
CA GLU A 229 -11.82 16.32 12.31
C GLU A 229 -13.10 15.48 12.45
N PRO A 230 -13.65 15.29 13.67
CA PRO A 230 -14.84 14.47 13.89
C PRO A 230 -16.05 14.85 13.01
N GLU A 231 -16.27 16.14 12.76
CA GLU A 231 -17.33 16.66 11.89
C GLU A 231 -17.18 16.30 10.41
N ARG A 232 -15.97 15.93 10.00
CA ARG A 232 -15.63 15.42 8.66
C ARG A 232 -15.66 13.89 8.59
N LEU A 233 -16.07 13.21 9.65
CA LEU A 233 -16.23 11.75 9.66
C LEU A 233 -17.70 11.38 9.59
N ALA A 234 -17.99 10.43 8.70
CA ALA A 234 -19.26 9.73 8.65
C ALA A 234 -19.01 8.23 8.63
N VAL A 235 -20.00 7.46 9.08
CA VAL A 235 -19.99 6.00 8.97
C VAL A 235 -21.15 5.58 8.07
N LEU A 236 -20.83 4.92 6.96
CA LEU A 236 -21.81 4.23 6.11
C LEU A 236 -21.49 2.74 6.13
N PRO A 237 -22.32 1.90 6.78
CA PRO A 237 -22.11 0.45 6.77
C PRO A 237 -21.98 -0.09 5.35
N LEU A 238 -21.15 -1.12 5.14
CA LEU A 238 -21.00 -1.74 3.82
C LEU A 238 -22.39 -2.17 3.28
N PRO A 239 -22.78 -1.83 2.05
CA PRO A 239 -23.98 -2.41 1.47
C PRO A 239 -23.74 -3.91 1.21
N ILE A 240 -24.62 -4.76 1.74
CA ILE A 240 -24.50 -6.23 1.66
C ILE A 240 -25.77 -6.85 1.09
N ASP A 241 -25.59 -7.66 0.05
CA ASP A 241 -26.64 -8.49 -0.53
C ASP A 241 -26.49 -9.93 -0.01
N PRO A 242 -27.58 -10.70 0.08
CA PRO A 242 -27.46 -12.14 0.33
C PRO A 242 -26.61 -12.80 -0.78
N PRO A 243 -25.77 -13.79 -0.45
CA PRO A 243 -25.15 -14.67 -1.45
C PRO A 243 -26.20 -15.28 -2.38
N LEU A 244 -25.82 -15.53 -3.63
CA LEU A 244 -26.68 -16.24 -4.57
C LEU A 244 -26.83 -17.71 -4.12
N VAL A 245 -28.04 -18.24 -4.31
CA VAL A 245 -28.34 -19.66 -4.04
C VAL A 245 -28.30 -20.42 -5.36
N HIS A 246 -27.32 -21.30 -5.48
CA HIS A 246 -27.07 -22.19 -6.61
C HIS A 246 -27.70 -23.58 -6.42
N GLY A 247 -27.94 -24.01 -5.17
CA GLY A 247 -28.51 -25.32 -4.88
C GLY A 247 -27.50 -26.47 -5.03
N VAL A 248 -26.21 -26.17 -4.86
CA VAL A 248 -25.10 -27.09 -5.15
C VAL A 248 -24.45 -27.69 -3.90
N ALA A 249 -24.93 -27.36 -2.70
CA ALA A 249 -24.32 -27.80 -1.44
C ALA A 249 -24.13 -29.33 -1.35
N ALA A 250 -25.12 -30.12 -1.75
CA ALA A 250 -25.04 -31.59 -1.72
C ALA A 250 -23.99 -32.14 -2.72
N GLU A 251 -23.91 -31.56 -3.92
CA GLU A 251 -22.89 -31.91 -4.91
C GLU A 251 -21.50 -31.55 -4.38
N LEU A 252 -21.35 -30.36 -3.79
CA LEU A 252 -20.09 -29.88 -3.24
C LEU A 252 -19.62 -30.77 -2.08
N ARG A 253 -20.52 -31.18 -1.18
CA ARG A 253 -20.23 -32.17 -0.12
C ARG A 253 -19.68 -33.48 -0.71
N GLY A 254 -20.35 -34.02 -1.74
CA GLY A 254 -19.93 -35.25 -2.41
C GLY A 254 -18.55 -35.12 -3.07
N ARG A 255 -18.31 -34.03 -3.81
CA ARG A 255 -17.03 -33.74 -4.48
C ARG A 255 -15.86 -33.58 -3.50
N LEU A 256 -16.13 -33.01 -2.34
CA LEU A 256 -15.14 -32.79 -1.29
C LEU A 256 -14.96 -34.01 -0.36
N GLY A 257 -15.76 -35.06 -0.53
CA GLY A 257 -15.74 -36.24 0.34
C GLY A 257 -16.15 -35.93 1.79
N ILE A 258 -17.00 -34.93 1.98
CA ILE A 258 -17.50 -34.54 3.30
C ILE A 258 -18.51 -35.60 3.78
N ASP A 259 -18.32 -36.08 5.01
CA ASP A 259 -19.24 -37.00 5.67
C ASP A 259 -20.66 -36.41 5.70
N PRO A 260 -21.72 -37.16 5.30
CA PRO A 260 -23.10 -36.68 5.33
C PRO A 260 -23.56 -36.15 6.70
N ASP A 261 -23.04 -36.70 7.80
CA ASP A 261 -23.39 -36.30 9.17
C ASP A 261 -22.47 -35.21 9.73
N ALA A 262 -21.50 -34.72 8.93
CA ALA A 262 -20.62 -33.65 9.35
C ALA A 262 -21.33 -32.29 9.40
N VAL A 263 -21.00 -31.54 10.45
CA VAL A 263 -21.25 -30.11 10.56
C VAL A 263 -20.09 -29.37 9.90
N VAL A 264 -20.39 -28.57 8.88
CA VAL A 264 -19.38 -27.88 8.07
C VAL A 264 -19.24 -26.44 8.51
N ALA A 265 -18.07 -26.10 9.04
CA ALA A 265 -17.70 -24.72 9.33
C ALA A 265 -16.87 -24.14 8.17
N VAL A 266 -17.24 -22.96 7.67
CA VAL A 266 -16.57 -22.32 6.53
C VAL A 266 -15.91 -21.02 6.99
N CYS A 267 -14.70 -20.77 6.51
CA CYS A 267 -14.02 -19.47 6.59
C CYS A 267 -13.69 -18.99 5.18
N VAL A 268 -14.12 -17.77 4.82
CA VAL A 268 -13.80 -17.15 3.53
C VAL A 268 -12.88 -15.96 3.78
N ALA A 269 -11.59 -16.12 3.51
CA ALA A 269 -10.59 -15.08 3.69
C ALA A 269 -9.32 -15.36 2.89
N SER A 270 -8.57 -14.31 2.55
CA SER A 270 -7.22 -14.45 2.02
C SER A 270 -6.28 -15.05 3.07
N ASP A 271 -5.28 -15.83 2.63
CA ASP A 271 -4.25 -16.42 3.51
C ASP A 271 -3.65 -15.40 4.52
N ALA A 272 -3.33 -14.18 4.07
CA ALA A 272 -2.79 -13.12 4.92
C ALA A 272 -3.65 -12.75 6.14
N LYS A 273 -4.97 -12.96 6.09
CA LYS A 273 -5.90 -12.63 7.20
C LYS A 273 -5.96 -13.71 8.27
N VAL A 274 -5.63 -14.95 7.91
CA VAL A 274 -5.62 -16.13 8.80
C VAL A 274 -4.21 -16.53 9.22
N ALA A 275 -3.20 -15.98 8.56
CA ALA A 275 -1.80 -16.20 8.82
C ALA A 275 -1.39 -15.70 10.22
N PRO A 276 -0.43 -16.37 10.86
CA PRO A 276 0.02 -15.96 12.19
C PRO A 276 0.54 -14.52 12.22
N SER A 277 -0.02 -13.68 13.07
CA SER A 277 0.43 -12.30 13.33
C SER A 277 0.37 -11.99 14.83
N TRP A 278 1.37 -11.26 15.35
CA TRP A 278 1.39 -10.81 16.75
C TRP A 278 1.22 -11.93 17.80
N GLY A 279 1.74 -13.13 17.49
CA GLY A 279 1.60 -14.32 18.34
C GLY A 279 0.21 -14.99 18.29
N ARG A 280 -0.61 -14.65 17.30
CA ARG A 280 -1.98 -15.17 17.08
C ARG A 280 -2.05 -15.85 15.73
N GLY A 281 -2.75 -16.98 15.61
CA GLY A 281 -2.99 -17.63 14.32
C GLY A 281 -4.23 -18.52 14.34
N MET A 282 -4.95 -18.60 13.22
CA MET A 282 -6.19 -19.38 13.12
C MET A 282 -5.94 -20.88 13.07
N ALA A 283 -4.83 -21.32 12.46
CA ALA A 283 -4.53 -22.75 12.29
C ALA A 283 -4.54 -23.52 13.61
N ALA A 284 -3.98 -22.94 14.68
CA ALA A 284 -3.97 -23.54 16.02
C ALA A 284 -5.37 -23.63 16.65
N LEU A 285 -6.25 -22.66 16.40
CA LEU A 285 -7.64 -22.69 16.87
C LEU A 285 -8.44 -23.80 16.18
N VAL A 286 -8.31 -23.89 14.85
CA VAL A 286 -8.98 -24.88 14.01
C VAL A 286 -8.51 -26.29 14.38
N ASP A 287 -7.21 -26.49 14.52
CA ASP A 287 -6.62 -27.76 14.96
C ASP A 287 -7.18 -28.24 16.30
N ARG A 288 -7.21 -27.36 17.30
CA ARG A 288 -7.77 -27.68 18.62
C ARG A 288 -9.26 -28.01 18.54
N ALA A 289 -10.03 -27.29 17.71
CA ALA A 289 -11.44 -27.55 17.51
C ALA A 289 -11.70 -28.92 16.86
N LEU A 290 -10.95 -29.26 15.80
CA LEU A 290 -11.07 -30.55 15.09
C LEU A 290 -10.70 -31.75 15.98
N GLY A 291 -9.83 -31.55 16.97
CA GLY A 291 -9.52 -32.56 17.98
C GLY A 291 -10.67 -32.82 18.97
N TRP A 292 -11.53 -31.83 19.23
CA TRP A 292 -12.55 -31.90 20.29
C TRP A 292 -13.98 -32.08 19.75
N ALA A 293 -14.23 -31.72 18.49
CA ALA A 293 -15.52 -31.85 17.83
C ALA A 293 -15.42 -32.89 16.70
N PRO A 294 -15.77 -34.18 16.94
CA PRO A 294 -15.59 -35.24 15.96
C PRO A 294 -16.41 -35.06 14.68
N ARG A 295 -17.59 -34.44 14.78
CA ARG A 295 -18.50 -34.13 13.65
C ARG A 295 -18.11 -32.86 12.87
N LEU A 296 -17.09 -32.14 13.30
CA LEU A 296 -16.69 -30.90 12.64
C LEU A 296 -15.83 -31.19 11.40
N THR A 297 -16.23 -30.61 10.29
CA THR A 297 -15.39 -30.41 9.09
C THR A 297 -15.19 -28.92 8.87
N VAL A 298 -13.96 -28.48 8.64
CA VAL A 298 -13.62 -27.08 8.38
C VAL A 298 -13.18 -26.90 6.94
N VAL A 299 -13.77 -25.92 6.25
CA VAL A 299 -13.42 -25.54 4.88
C VAL A 299 -12.83 -24.13 4.89
N MET A 300 -11.59 -24.00 4.44
CA MET A 300 -10.87 -22.73 4.33
C MET A 300 -10.85 -22.29 2.87
N VAL A 301 -11.63 -21.26 2.54
CA VAL A 301 -11.76 -20.69 1.19
C VAL A 301 -10.91 -19.43 1.10
N GLY A 302 -10.08 -19.33 0.05
CA GLY A 302 -9.07 -18.28 -0.11
C GLY A 302 -7.70 -18.60 0.51
N VAL A 303 -7.54 -19.79 1.09
CA VAL A 303 -6.35 -20.24 1.82
C VAL A 303 -5.76 -21.49 1.16
N PRO A 304 -4.48 -21.49 0.78
CA PRO A 304 -3.85 -22.63 0.11
C PRO A 304 -3.62 -23.80 1.08
N ALA A 305 -3.68 -25.04 0.56
CA ALA A 305 -3.31 -26.25 1.29
C ALA A 305 -1.78 -26.39 1.45
N ALA A 306 -1.15 -25.40 2.08
CA ALA A 306 0.29 -25.33 2.29
C ALA A 306 0.63 -24.96 3.75
N GLY A 307 1.91 -25.08 4.11
CA GLY A 307 2.41 -24.63 5.41
C GLY A 307 1.70 -25.28 6.60
N GLU A 308 1.21 -24.46 7.53
CA GLU A 308 0.48 -24.93 8.72
C GLU A 308 -0.82 -25.65 8.36
N TRP A 309 -1.54 -25.21 7.34
CA TRP A 309 -2.80 -25.82 6.91
C TRP A 309 -2.60 -27.25 6.41
N ALA A 310 -1.52 -27.52 5.67
CA ALA A 310 -1.17 -28.89 5.26
C ALA A 310 -0.86 -29.80 6.47
N ARG A 311 -0.18 -29.26 7.51
CA ARG A 311 0.12 -30.01 8.74
C ARG A 311 -1.13 -30.32 9.57
N VAL A 312 -2.06 -29.38 9.67
CA VAL A 312 -3.35 -29.61 10.36
C VAL A 312 -4.19 -30.61 9.58
N ALA A 313 -4.25 -30.49 8.25
CA ALA A 313 -5.01 -31.42 7.40
C ALA A 313 -4.47 -32.86 7.51
N ALA A 314 -3.15 -33.04 7.59
CA ALA A 314 -2.54 -34.35 7.82
C ALA A 314 -2.91 -34.98 9.18
N ARG A 315 -3.14 -34.16 10.22
CA ARG A 315 -3.58 -34.63 11.54
C ARG A 315 -5.08 -34.91 11.62
N HIS A 316 -5.87 -34.28 10.74
CA HIS A 316 -7.31 -34.46 10.66
C HIS A 316 -7.76 -34.83 9.23
N PRO A 317 -7.37 -36.02 8.72
CA PRO A 317 -7.68 -36.42 7.35
C PRO A 317 -9.19 -36.34 7.06
N GLY A 318 -9.55 -35.71 5.93
CA GLY A 318 -10.94 -35.54 5.49
C GLY A 318 -11.76 -34.49 6.25
N ARG A 319 -11.20 -33.82 7.28
CA ARG A 319 -11.93 -32.85 8.13
C ARG A 319 -11.40 -31.43 8.09
N LEU A 320 -10.26 -31.18 7.44
CA LEU A 320 -9.81 -29.83 7.08
C LEU A 320 -9.54 -29.76 5.59
N LEU A 321 -10.25 -28.87 4.90
CA LEU A 321 -10.20 -28.68 3.46
C LEU A 321 -9.79 -27.24 3.14
N ALA A 322 -8.53 -27.02 2.78
CA ALA A 322 -8.05 -25.72 2.32
C ALA A 322 -8.05 -25.69 0.79
N VAL A 323 -8.95 -24.88 0.20
CA VAL A 323 -9.29 -24.97 -1.24
C VAL A 323 -8.64 -23.90 -2.10
N GLY A 324 -7.83 -23.00 -1.51
CA GLY A 324 -7.19 -21.91 -2.21
C GLY A 324 -8.15 -20.81 -2.65
N GLY A 325 -7.67 -19.88 -3.47
CA GLY A 325 -8.47 -18.80 -4.04
C GLY A 325 -9.52 -19.34 -5.01
N VAL A 326 -10.76 -18.85 -4.88
CA VAL A 326 -11.88 -19.19 -5.77
C VAL A 326 -12.40 -17.92 -6.44
N PRO A 327 -12.86 -17.99 -7.71
CA PRO A 327 -13.46 -16.83 -8.38
C PRO A 327 -14.78 -16.39 -7.74
N ASP A 328 -15.59 -17.36 -7.29
CA ASP A 328 -16.90 -17.15 -6.71
C ASP A 328 -17.01 -17.84 -5.32
N PRO A 329 -17.21 -17.07 -4.23
CA PRO A 329 -17.38 -17.62 -2.90
C PRO A 329 -18.82 -18.10 -2.61
N ASP A 330 -19.82 -17.76 -3.42
CA ASP A 330 -21.25 -17.99 -3.11
C ASP A 330 -21.59 -19.47 -2.82
N PRO A 331 -21.14 -20.45 -3.65
CA PRO A 331 -21.36 -21.87 -3.38
C PRO A 331 -20.82 -22.36 -2.02
N TRP A 332 -19.83 -21.66 -1.46
CA TRP A 332 -19.22 -22.03 -0.18
C TRP A 332 -20.02 -21.50 1.02
N TYR A 333 -20.78 -20.42 0.86
CA TYR A 333 -21.71 -19.97 1.89
C TYR A 333 -22.87 -20.95 2.04
N GLU A 334 -23.38 -21.51 0.95
CA GLU A 334 -24.43 -22.56 0.99
C GLU A 334 -23.98 -23.84 1.70
N LEU A 335 -22.70 -24.15 1.64
CA LEU A 335 -22.13 -25.31 2.32
C LEU A 335 -22.09 -25.12 3.85
N ALA A 336 -22.08 -23.87 4.32
CA ALA A 336 -21.76 -23.52 5.70
C ALA A 336 -22.93 -23.75 6.66
N ASP A 337 -22.72 -24.66 7.60
CA ASP A 337 -23.53 -24.77 8.81
C ASP A 337 -23.15 -23.69 9.85
N ILE A 338 -21.87 -23.29 9.85
CA ILE A 338 -21.28 -22.31 10.76
C ILE A 338 -20.29 -21.47 9.96
N TYR A 339 -20.27 -20.16 10.17
CA TYR A 339 -19.23 -19.30 9.61
C TYR A 339 -18.19 -18.96 10.67
N LEU A 340 -16.92 -19.19 10.35
CA LEU A 340 -15.79 -18.82 11.19
C LEU A 340 -15.19 -17.52 10.66
N GLU A 341 -15.24 -16.46 11.45
CA GLU A 341 -14.54 -15.22 11.11
C GLU A 341 -13.02 -15.45 11.11
N SER A 342 -12.34 -14.83 10.14
CA SER A 342 -10.88 -14.95 10.02
C SER A 342 -10.17 -14.29 11.20
N TYR A 343 -9.05 -14.90 11.60
CA TYR A 343 -8.28 -14.49 12.78
C TYR A 343 -6.77 -14.62 12.50
N PRO A 344 -5.93 -13.64 12.87
CA PRO A 344 -6.20 -12.50 13.75
C PRO A 344 -6.80 -11.27 13.08
N SER A 345 -6.92 -11.25 11.75
CA SER A 345 -7.53 -10.15 11.00
C SER A 345 -8.86 -10.58 10.42
N ARG A 346 -9.91 -9.78 10.65
CA ARG A 346 -11.26 -10.06 10.15
C ARG A 346 -11.40 -9.84 8.65
N ALA A 347 -12.35 -10.56 8.05
CA ALA A 347 -12.61 -10.54 6.62
C ALA A 347 -13.31 -9.25 6.16
N GLY A 348 -14.13 -8.64 7.02
CA GLY A 348 -14.91 -7.45 6.70
C GLY A 348 -16.21 -7.81 5.99
N THR A 349 -16.18 -7.97 4.66
CA THR A 349 -17.39 -8.27 3.86
C THR A 349 -17.90 -9.69 4.06
N SER A 350 -17.02 -10.69 4.03
CA SER A 350 -17.41 -12.11 3.94
C SER A 350 -18.25 -12.61 5.12
N VAL A 351 -18.02 -12.07 6.31
CA VAL A 351 -18.81 -12.40 7.51
C VAL A 351 -20.22 -11.84 7.46
N LEU A 352 -20.40 -10.66 6.86
CA LEU A 352 -21.71 -10.04 6.70
C LEU A 352 -22.54 -10.82 5.69
N GLU A 353 -21.90 -11.37 4.64
CA GLU A 353 -22.56 -12.22 3.65
C GLU A 353 -23.07 -13.53 4.26
N ALA A 354 -22.24 -14.18 5.06
CA ALA A 354 -22.66 -15.36 5.83
C ALA A 354 -23.79 -15.04 6.82
N ALA A 355 -23.70 -13.90 7.52
CA ALA A 355 -24.74 -13.46 8.45
C ALA A 355 -26.07 -13.22 7.72
N VAL A 356 -26.07 -12.50 6.58
CA VAL A 356 -27.28 -12.28 5.78
C VAL A 356 -27.82 -13.59 5.19
N ALA A 357 -26.94 -14.53 4.85
CA ALA A 357 -27.32 -15.90 4.48
C ALA A 357 -27.94 -16.69 5.64
N GLY A 358 -27.97 -16.16 6.87
CA GLY A 358 -28.55 -16.79 8.05
C GLY A 358 -27.67 -17.87 8.67
N THR A 359 -26.37 -17.87 8.35
CA THR A 359 -25.40 -18.76 8.97
C THR A 359 -24.95 -18.15 10.31
N PRO A 360 -24.90 -18.93 11.41
CA PRO A 360 -24.34 -18.43 12.67
C PRO A 360 -22.87 -18.10 12.51
N VAL A 361 -22.48 -16.91 12.94
CA VAL A 361 -21.11 -16.40 12.89
C VAL A 361 -20.44 -16.61 14.24
N LEU A 362 -19.25 -17.22 14.24
CA LEU A 362 -18.38 -17.30 15.41
C LEU A 362 -17.14 -16.42 15.23
N THR A 363 -16.94 -15.52 16.18
CA THR A 363 -15.84 -14.53 16.13
C THR A 363 -14.99 -14.57 17.40
N LEU A 364 -13.68 -14.44 17.26
CA LEU A 364 -12.73 -14.22 18.35
C LEU A 364 -12.24 -12.76 18.33
N GLU A 365 -12.37 -12.10 19.47
CA GLU A 365 -11.88 -10.74 19.71
C GLU A 365 -11.10 -10.71 21.02
N ASP A 366 -9.78 -10.79 20.93
CA ASP A 366 -8.90 -10.89 22.09
C ASP A 366 -7.98 -9.66 22.24
N LEU A 367 -8.12 -8.68 21.34
CA LEU A 367 -7.47 -7.38 21.41
C LEU A 367 -8.36 -6.36 22.16
N PRO A 368 -7.82 -5.61 23.14
CA PRO A 368 -8.54 -4.50 23.76
C PRO A 368 -8.87 -3.39 22.75
N ALA A 369 -10.09 -2.83 22.82
CA ALA A 369 -10.53 -1.73 21.96
C ALA A 369 -9.68 -0.45 22.06
N THR A 370 -8.92 -0.30 23.14
CA THR A 370 -7.99 0.81 23.36
C THR A 370 -6.67 0.64 22.61
N GLU A 371 -6.35 -0.56 22.15
CA GLU A 371 -5.13 -0.81 21.40
C GLU A 371 -5.34 -0.50 19.91
N PRO A 372 -4.41 0.20 19.24
CA PRO A 372 -4.54 0.49 17.82
C PRO A 372 -4.71 -0.77 16.93
N ALA A 373 -4.23 -1.92 17.39
CA ALA A 373 -4.40 -3.22 16.74
C ALA A 373 -5.82 -3.73 16.68
N HIS A 374 -6.70 -3.19 17.53
CA HIS A 374 -8.11 -3.53 17.52
C HIS A 374 -8.76 -3.29 16.16
N ILE A 375 -8.24 -2.41 15.31
CA ILE A 375 -8.77 -2.20 13.95
C ILE A 375 -8.87 -3.51 13.13
N PHE A 376 -7.96 -4.46 13.32
CA PHE A 376 -8.00 -5.76 12.64
C PHE A 376 -9.04 -6.72 13.21
N GLN A 377 -9.57 -6.42 14.40
CA GLN A 377 -10.64 -7.14 15.08
C GLN A 377 -11.87 -6.26 15.35
N ALA A 378 -11.97 -5.07 14.74
CA ALA A 378 -13.11 -4.19 14.95
C ALA A 378 -14.34 -4.72 14.20
N ASP A 379 -15.47 -4.80 14.91
CA ASP A 379 -16.74 -5.26 14.34
C ASP A 379 -17.22 -4.34 13.23
N SER A 380 -17.83 -4.95 12.21
CA SER A 380 -18.72 -4.21 11.32
C SER A 380 -20.03 -3.90 12.06
N PRO A 381 -20.73 -2.81 11.70
CA PRO A 381 -22.07 -2.54 12.21
C PRO A 381 -22.99 -3.79 12.09
N GLY A 382 -24.01 -3.91 12.95
CA GLY A 382 -24.90 -5.08 12.95
C GLY A 382 -24.31 -6.39 13.50
N LEU A 383 -22.99 -6.57 13.53
CA LEU A 383 -22.34 -7.72 14.20
C LEU A 383 -22.06 -7.45 15.69
N VAL A 384 -22.04 -6.19 16.09
CA VAL A 384 -21.84 -5.79 17.49
C VAL A 384 -22.92 -6.42 18.37
N GLY A 385 -22.50 -7.26 19.32
CA GLY A 385 -23.42 -7.93 20.27
C GLY A 385 -23.98 -9.28 19.80
N LEU A 386 -23.50 -9.81 18.68
CA LEU A 386 -23.65 -11.22 18.30
C LEU A 386 -22.66 -12.11 19.08
N PRO A 387 -22.78 -13.46 19.03
CA PRO A 387 -21.88 -14.36 19.74
C PRO A 387 -20.40 -14.12 19.39
N ARG A 388 -19.70 -13.51 20.34
CA ARG A 388 -18.27 -13.27 20.31
C ARG A 388 -17.61 -13.85 21.55
N VAL A 389 -16.40 -14.33 21.40
CA VAL A 389 -15.60 -14.82 22.51
C VAL A 389 -14.34 -13.97 22.67
N GLY A 390 -13.89 -13.83 23.92
CA GLY A 390 -12.73 -12.99 24.25
C GLY A 390 -11.41 -13.77 24.40
N ARG A 391 -11.48 -15.11 24.32
CA ARG A 391 -10.33 -15.99 24.59
C ARG A 391 -10.34 -17.24 23.68
N PRO A 392 -9.16 -17.74 23.26
CA PRO A 392 -9.04 -18.97 22.48
C PRO A 392 -9.77 -20.19 23.06
N GLU A 393 -9.78 -20.37 24.39
CA GLU A 393 -10.45 -21.51 25.04
C GLU A 393 -11.98 -21.43 24.92
N GLN A 394 -12.50 -20.21 25.00
CA GLN A 394 -13.93 -19.94 24.80
C GLN A 394 -14.33 -20.19 23.35
N TYR A 395 -13.45 -19.90 22.39
CA TYR A 395 -13.68 -20.15 20.96
C TYR A 395 -13.98 -21.62 20.68
N VAL A 396 -13.10 -22.52 21.14
CA VAL A 396 -13.28 -23.97 20.96
C VAL A 396 -14.56 -24.46 21.63
N THR A 397 -14.87 -23.93 22.82
CA THR A 397 -16.09 -24.29 23.56
C THR A 397 -17.35 -23.83 22.84
N ALA A 398 -17.36 -22.59 22.32
CA ALA A 398 -18.49 -22.05 21.56
C ALA A 398 -18.70 -22.79 20.24
N LEU A 399 -17.62 -23.08 19.51
CA LEU A 399 -17.68 -23.85 18.27
C LEU A 399 -18.25 -25.25 18.51
N ARG A 400 -17.79 -25.95 19.56
CA ARG A 400 -18.34 -27.26 19.92
C ARG A 400 -19.85 -27.19 20.20
N ARG A 401 -20.32 -26.17 20.93
CA ARG A 401 -21.75 -26.00 21.19
C ARG A 401 -22.56 -25.81 19.90
N LEU A 402 -22.04 -25.04 18.95
CA LEU A 402 -22.67 -24.87 17.63
C LEU A 402 -22.67 -26.18 16.82
N VAL A 403 -21.61 -26.99 16.92
CA VAL A 403 -21.57 -28.32 16.30
C VAL A 403 -22.58 -29.28 16.92
N ASP A 404 -22.83 -29.15 18.23
CA ASP A 404 -23.67 -30.09 18.97
C ASP A 404 -25.16 -29.75 18.99
N ASP A 405 -25.54 -28.48 18.74
CA ASP A 405 -26.90 -27.97 18.88
C ASP A 405 -27.39 -27.29 17.58
N ALA A 406 -28.22 -28.00 16.81
CA ALA A 406 -28.79 -27.48 15.57
C ALA A 406 -29.75 -26.30 15.80
N ASP A 407 -30.58 -26.36 16.85
CA ASP A 407 -31.51 -25.27 17.18
C ASP A 407 -30.74 -24.00 17.57
N LEU A 408 -29.58 -24.13 18.22
CA LEU A 408 -28.70 -22.99 18.50
C LEU A 408 -28.17 -22.38 17.22
N ARG A 409 -27.75 -23.19 16.23
CA ARG A 409 -27.30 -22.68 14.93
C ARG A 409 -28.41 -21.88 14.25
N ASP A 410 -29.62 -22.40 14.23
CA ASP A 410 -30.78 -21.73 13.60
C ASP A 410 -31.11 -20.41 14.30
N ARG A 411 -31.15 -20.40 15.64
CA ARG A 411 -31.42 -19.19 16.42
C ARG A 411 -30.34 -18.12 16.24
N GLU A 412 -29.07 -18.49 16.32
CA GLU A 412 -27.97 -17.53 16.19
C GLU A 412 -27.81 -17.04 14.75
N GLY A 413 -28.04 -17.91 13.77
CA GLY A 413 -28.07 -17.56 12.35
C GLY A 413 -29.20 -16.57 12.01
N ALA A 414 -30.41 -16.83 12.49
CA ALA A 414 -31.54 -15.91 12.33
C ALA A 414 -31.28 -14.55 13.00
N ARG A 415 -30.67 -14.56 14.20
CA ARG A 415 -30.28 -13.34 14.91
C ARG A 415 -29.22 -12.55 14.14
N ALA A 416 -28.20 -13.22 13.60
CA ALA A 416 -27.15 -12.58 12.81
C ALA A 416 -27.73 -11.94 11.54
N ARG A 417 -28.60 -12.66 10.82
CA ARG A 417 -29.30 -12.15 9.64
C ARG A 417 -30.08 -10.88 9.96
N ALA A 418 -30.94 -10.93 10.99
CA ALA A 418 -31.76 -9.79 11.37
C ALA A 418 -30.92 -8.56 11.75
N ALA A 419 -29.86 -8.76 12.53
CA ALA A 419 -29.00 -7.68 12.99
C ALA A 419 -28.20 -7.03 11.84
N VAL A 420 -27.69 -7.82 10.90
CA VAL A 420 -26.96 -7.29 9.74
C VAL A 420 -27.92 -6.63 8.75
N GLN A 421 -29.06 -7.25 8.42
CA GLN A 421 -30.03 -6.67 7.49
C GLN A 421 -30.58 -5.32 7.96
N ALA A 422 -30.77 -5.12 9.26
CA ALA A 422 -31.27 -3.86 9.83
C ALA A 422 -30.32 -2.67 9.63
N VAL A 423 -29.06 -2.91 9.24
CA VAL A 423 -28.02 -1.86 9.17
C VAL A 423 -27.35 -1.83 7.79
N HIS A 424 -27.18 -2.99 7.16
CA HIS A 424 -26.48 -3.17 5.89
C HIS A 424 -27.42 -3.33 4.70
N ALA A 425 -28.72 -3.12 4.87
CA ALA A 425 -29.73 -3.19 3.80
C ALA A 425 -30.96 -2.35 4.17
N GLY A 426 -31.84 -2.17 3.18
CA GLY A 426 -33.16 -1.57 3.38
C GLY A 426 -33.16 -0.08 3.74
N PRO A 427 -34.32 0.44 4.21
CA PRO A 427 -34.55 1.87 4.41
C PRO A 427 -33.57 2.56 5.36
N GLU A 428 -33.06 1.84 6.36
CA GLU A 428 -32.10 2.35 7.34
C GLU A 428 -30.75 2.67 6.68
N TRP A 429 -30.30 1.82 5.76
CA TRP A 429 -29.10 2.06 4.97
C TRP A 429 -29.30 3.22 4.00
N ASP A 430 -30.43 3.27 3.32
CA ASP A 430 -30.79 4.37 2.40
C ASP A 430 -30.81 5.71 3.16
N ALA A 431 -31.41 5.74 4.35
CA ALA A 431 -31.41 6.91 5.21
C ALA A 431 -30.01 7.29 5.71
N ALA A 432 -29.11 6.31 5.91
CA ALA A 432 -27.71 6.57 6.25
C ALA A 432 -26.94 7.21 5.08
N LEU A 433 -27.17 6.74 3.85
CA LEU A 433 -26.62 7.34 2.66
C LEU A 433 -27.06 8.80 2.50
N GLU A 434 -28.35 9.09 2.67
CA GLU A 434 -28.86 10.47 2.62
C GLU A 434 -28.24 11.38 3.70
N ARG A 435 -27.95 10.84 4.89
CA ARG A 435 -27.23 11.58 5.94
C ARG A 435 -25.81 11.89 5.52
N VAL A 436 -25.10 10.94 4.91
CA VAL A 436 -23.73 11.11 4.39
C VAL A 436 -23.70 12.22 3.34
N TYR A 437 -24.59 12.18 2.34
CA TYR A 437 -24.65 13.22 1.31
C TYR A 437 -25.01 14.60 1.86
N ARG A 438 -25.94 14.67 2.82
CA ARG A 438 -26.28 15.92 3.48
C ARG A 438 -25.11 16.47 4.29
N GLN A 439 -24.40 15.61 5.02
CA GLN A 439 -23.24 15.99 5.80
C GLN A 439 -22.15 16.56 4.90
N ALA A 440 -21.79 15.85 3.81
CA ALA A 440 -20.81 16.32 2.83
C ALA A 440 -21.14 17.71 2.27
N ARG A 441 -22.43 18.02 2.06
CA ARG A 441 -22.88 19.36 1.64
C ARG A 441 -22.79 20.41 2.73
N SER A 442 -22.88 20.04 4.00
CA SER A 442 -22.81 20.99 5.12
C SER A 442 -21.41 21.22 5.67
N THR A 443 -20.49 20.29 5.45
CA THR A 443 -19.16 20.31 6.04
C THR A 443 -18.24 21.33 5.35
N THR A 444 -17.31 21.90 6.11
CA THR A 444 -16.27 22.80 5.59
C THR A 444 -15.36 22.07 4.60
N ALA A 445 -14.84 22.81 3.63
CA ALA A 445 -13.94 22.24 2.63
C ALA A 445 -12.67 21.68 3.30
N ALA A 446 -12.18 20.56 2.80
CA ALA A 446 -10.93 19.98 3.27
C ALA A 446 -9.72 20.91 3.04
N SER A 447 -8.76 20.89 3.96
CA SER A 447 -7.48 21.60 3.82
C SER A 447 -6.36 20.83 4.52
N VAL A 448 -5.18 20.81 3.90
CA VAL A 448 -3.92 20.28 4.45
C VAL A 448 -3.01 21.36 5.04
N GLU A 449 -3.45 22.61 5.01
CA GLU A 449 -2.71 23.73 5.58
C GLU A 449 -2.57 23.56 7.10
N GLY A 450 -1.37 23.87 7.64
CA GLY A 450 -1.07 23.72 9.06
C GLY A 450 -0.96 22.26 9.57
N ARG A 451 -1.37 21.25 8.78
CA ARG A 451 -1.28 19.84 9.17
C ARG A 451 0.15 19.34 9.20
N ARG A 452 0.43 18.48 10.17
CA ARG A 452 1.73 17.82 10.40
C ARG A 452 1.60 16.32 10.22
N ARG A 453 2.70 15.66 9.88
CA ARG A 453 2.78 14.20 9.88
C ARG A 453 2.55 13.69 11.30
N VAL A 454 1.65 12.72 11.46
CA VAL A 454 1.45 11.98 12.71
C VAL A 454 2.11 10.62 12.57
N ARG A 455 2.86 10.22 13.60
CA ARG A 455 3.65 8.99 13.62
C ARG A 455 3.31 8.15 14.84
N ASP A 456 3.15 6.85 14.62
CA ASP A 456 3.03 5.83 15.66
C ASP A 456 3.81 4.59 15.22
N ASP A 457 4.99 4.40 15.82
CA ASP A 457 5.86 3.27 15.53
C ASP A 457 5.29 1.94 16.04
N GLY A 458 4.45 1.97 17.08
CA GLY A 458 3.76 0.77 17.58
C GLY A 458 2.74 0.28 16.57
N TYR A 459 1.92 1.19 16.05
CA TYR A 459 1.00 0.91 14.95
C TYR A 459 1.77 0.47 13.69
N GLY A 460 2.86 1.17 13.36
CA GLY A 460 3.72 0.82 12.23
C GLY A 460 4.27 -0.61 12.32
N ALA A 461 4.80 -1.01 13.47
CA ALA A 461 5.37 -2.35 13.69
C ALA A 461 4.29 -3.43 13.59
N MET A 462 3.09 -3.13 14.06
CA MET A 462 1.94 -4.01 13.94
C MET A 462 1.51 -4.18 12.47
N LEU A 463 1.31 -3.09 11.73
CA LEU A 463 0.94 -3.15 10.33
C LEU A 463 2.02 -3.86 9.50
N LEU A 464 3.30 -3.63 9.82
CA LEU A 464 4.43 -4.34 9.22
C LEU A 464 4.31 -5.85 9.38
N ALA A 465 4.01 -6.33 10.59
CA ALA A 465 3.83 -7.75 10.86
C ALA A 465 2.63 -8.34 10.11
N PHE A 466 1.53 -7.61 9.95
CA PHE A 466 0.39 -8.03 9.13
C PHE A 466 0.75 -8.15 7.64
N MET A 467 1.49 -7.17 7.10
CA MET A 467 1.82 -7.13 5.67
C MET A 467 2.94 -8.13 5.27
N HIS A 468 3.79 -8.54 6.21
CA HIS A 468 4.94 -9.42 5.95
C HIS A 468 4.75 -10.87 6.43
N THR A 469 3.51 -11.30 6.72
CA THR A 469 3.21 -12.66 7.19
C THR A 469 3.79 -13.78 6.33
N HIS A 470 4.01 -13.54 5.03
CA HIS A 470 4.53 -14.52 4.07
C HIS A 470 5.83 -14.10 3.37
N ARG A 471 6.53 -13.07 3.86
CA ARG A 471 7.78 -12.57 3.26
C ARG A 471 8.82 -12.24 4.33
N PRO A 472 10.12 -12.38 4.03
CA PRO A 472 11.15 -11.89 4.95
C PRO A 472 10.95 -10.40 5.22
N LEU A 473 11.18 -9.99 6.46
CA LEU A 473 11.17 -8.59 6.87
C LEU A 473 12.41 -7.89 6.29
N SER A 474 12.28 -7.41 5.06
CA SER A 474 13.30 -6.64 4.35
C SER A 474 12.72 -5.31 3.86
N PRO A 475 13.52 -4.24 3.75
CA PRO A 475 13.08 -3.01 3.09
C PRO A 475 12.51 -3.32 1.70
N LEU A 476 11.36 -2.74 1.40
CA LEU A 476 10.73 -2.89 0.09
C LEU A 476 11.54 -2.14 -0.97
N ALA A 477 11.81 -2.81 -2.10
CA ALA A 477 12.39 -2.16 -3.27
C ALA A 477 11.35 -1.27 -3.96
N VAL A 478 11.73 -0.06 -4.38
CA VAL A 478 10.81 0.91 -5.00
C VAL A 478 10.21 0.39 -6.31
N ASP A 479 10.99 -0.33 -7.12
CA ASP A 479 10.50 -0.89 -8.39
C ASP A 479 9.33 -1.87 -8.19
N ALA A 480 9.25 -2.53 -7.04
CA ALA A 480 8.16 -3.46 -6.72
C ALA A 480 6.80 -2.76 -6.53
N VAL A 481 6.78 -1.44 -6.36
CA VAL A 481 5.56 -0.63 -6.15
C VAL A 481 5.28 0.35 -7.28
N ALA A 482 6.11 0.36 -8.33
CA ALA A 482 5.95 1.26 -9.47
C ALA A 482 4.87 0.82 -10.47
N ALA A 483 4.28 -0.37 -10.29
CA ALA A 483 3.28 -0.94 -11.19
C ALA A 483 2.13 0.01 -11.60
N PRO A 484 1.58 0.88 -10.71
CA PRO A 484 0.52 1.82 -11.10
C PRO A 484 0.93 2.81 -12.20
N LEU A 485 2.23 3.12 -12.33
CA LEU A 485 2.72 4.04 -13.36
C LEU A 485 2.90 3.36 -14.73
N GLY A 486 3.20 2.05 -14.75
CA GLY A 486 3.59 1.34 -15.96
C GLY A 486 4.73 2.06 -16.68
N ASP A 487 4.55 2.35 -17.97
CA ASP A 487 5.54 3.07 -18.79
C ASP A 487 5.84 4.52 -18.32
N ARG A 488 5.05 5.07 -17.38
CA ARG A 488 5.30 6.39 -16.76
C ARG A 488 6.33 6.34 -15.64
N TYR A 489 6.71 5.14 -15.19
CA TYR A 489 7.95 4.97 -14.42
C TYR A 489 9.12 4.94 -15.41
N ASP A 490 9.29 6.07 -16.08
CA ASP A 490 10.23 6.24 -17.17
C ASP A 490 11.69 6.25 -16.67
N GLU A 491 12.63 6.20 -17.62
CA GLU A 491 14.05 6.15 -17.33
C GLU A 491 14.51 7.34 -16.49
N ALA A 492 13.99 8.54 -16.73
CA ALA A 492 14.39 9.73 -15.97
C ALA A 492 13.97 9.61 -14.50
N LEU A 493 12.73 9.18 -14.22
CA LEU A 493 12.27 8.95 -12.86
C LEU A 493 13.03 7.80 -12.18
N GLN A 494 13.35 6.73 -12.91
CA GLN A 494 14.18 5.63 -12.39
C GLN A 494 15.58 6.11 -11.97
N LEU A 495 16.21 6.97 -12.78
CA LEU A 495 17.51 7.55 -12.46
C LEU A 495 17.44 8.48 -11.24
N ASP A 496 16.39 9.30 -11.12
CA ASP A 496 16.21 10.18 -9.96
C ASP A 496 15.94 9.37 -8.68
N VAL A 497 15.17 8.28 -8.76
CA VAL A 497 15.00 7.32 -7.66
C VAL A 497 16.33 6.70 -7.28
N PHE A 498 17.09 6.19 -8.26
CA PHE A 498 18.42 5.64 -8.00
C PHE A 498 19.33 6.67 -7.33
N ALA A 499 19.32 7.91 -7.83
CA ALA A 499 20.14 8.98 -7.30
C ALA A 499 19.80 9.28 -5.83
N ALA A 500 18.52 9.51 -5.53
CA ALA A 500 18.05 9.89 -4.21
C ALA A 500 18.31 8.80 -3.14
N LEU A 501 18.16 7.53 -3.52
CA LEU A 501 18.37 6.38 -2.62
C LEU A 501 19.85 6.10 -2.35
N ASN A 502 20.74 6.43 -3.29
CA ASN A 502 22.19 6.16 -3.17
C ASN A 502 23.02 7.41 -2.86
N ARG A 503 22.38 8.57 -2.64
CA ARG A 503 23.09 9.82 -2.41
C ARG A 503 24.03 9.79 -1.20
N ASP A 504 23.68 9.05 -0.15
CA ASP A 504 24.48 8.95 1.09
C ASP A 504 25.46 7.75 1.07
N ALA A 505 25.55 7.02 -0.05
CA ALA A 505 26.50 5.93 -0.17
C ALA A 505 27.94 6.48 -0.14
N GLU A 506 28.75 5.98 0.79
CA GLU A 506 30.17 6.36 0.90
C GLU A 506 31.01 5.85 -0.29
N ALA A 507 30.60 4.71 -0.88
CA ALA A 507 31.28 4.15 -2.04
C ALA A 507 30.94 4.93 -3.32
N PRO A 508 31.91 5.12 -4.25
CA PRO A 508 31.61 5.66 -5.57
C PRO A 508 30.70 4.69 -6.35
N LEU A 509 29.93 5.23 -7.29
CA LEU A 509 29.23 4.45 -8.30
C LEU A 509 30.24 3.84 -9.24
N THR A 510 30.38 2.52 -9.19
CA THR A 510 31.24 1.80 -10.13
C THR A 510 30.48 1.47 -11.40
N VAL A 511 31.07 1.82 -12.55
CA VAL A 511 30.53 1.49 -13.86
C VAL A 511 31.55 0.62 -14.61
N ARG A 512 31.16 -0.62 -14.93
CA ARG A 512 31.98 -1.53 -15.73
C ARG A 512 31.77 -1.24 -17.21
N VAL A 513 32.80 -0.86 -17.94
CA VAL A 513 32.71 -0.61 -19.39
C VAL A 513 32.74 -1.94 -20.15
N ALA A 514 31.98 -2.03 -21.24
CA ALA A 514 31.99 -3.20 -22.11
C ALA A 514 33.32 -3.33 -22.87
N GLY A 515 33.66 -4.56 -23.28
CA GLY A 515 34.80 -4.79 -24.17
C GLY A 515 34.65 -4.05 -25.51
N GLY A 516 35.78 -3.71 -26.16
CA GLY A 516 35.79 -2.97 -27.42
C GLY A 516 35.86 -1.45 -27.28
N TRP A 517 35.99 -0.94 -26.04
CA TRP A 517 36.16 0.48 -25.75
C TRP A 517 37.41 1.08 -26.38
N GLU A 518 38.45 0.26 -26.63
CA GLU A 518 39.70 0.67 -27.27
C GLU A 518 39.56 1.12 -28.73
N ARG A 519 38.36 0.92 -29.31
CA ARG A 519 38.01 1.31 -30.69
C ARG A 519 37.06 2.50 -30.73
N ALA A 520 36.66 3.01 -29.57
CA ALA A 520 35.67 4.06 -29.41
C ALA A 520 36.31 5.32 -28.79
N ASP A 521 37.41 5.79 -29.39
CA ASP A 521 38.29 6.85 -28.85
C ASP A 521 37.53 8.10 -28.35
N ASP A 522 36.56 8.61 -29.11
CA ASP A 522 35.76 9.77 -28.71
C ASP A 522 34.88 9.47 -27.49
N TRP A 523 34.22 8.31 -27.49
CA TRP A 523 33.32 7.90 -26.41
C TRP A 523 34.06 7.66 -25.09
N ILE A 524 35.21 6.98 -25.15
CA ILE A 524 36.02 6.75 -23.94
C ILE A 524 36.63 8.06 -23.44
N SER A 525 37.04 8.95 -24.34
CA SER A 525 37.49 10.29 -23.99
C SER A 525 36.42 11.05 -23.18
N ASP A 526 35.18 11.06 -23.67
CA ASP A 526 34.07 11.73 -22.98
C ASP A 526 33.76 11.08 -21.62
N LEU A 527 33.83 9.76 -21.50
CA LEU A 527 33.67 9.06 -20.22
C LEU A 527 34.76 9.42 -19.21
N LEU A 528 36.01 9.55 -19.64
CA LEU A 528 37.13 9.92 -18.78
C LEU A 528 37.05 11.38 -18.34
N VAL A 529 36.58 12.28 -19.22
CA VAL A 529 36.23 13.66 -18.84
C VAL A 529 35.13 13.67 -17.79
N LEU A 530 34.08 12.86 -17.96
CA LEU A 530 33.00 12.74 -16.99
C LEU A 530 33.49 12.19 -15.65
N ALA A 531 34.38 11.20 -15.65
CA ALA A 531 34.96 10.61 -14.44
C ALA A 531 35.83 11.59 -13.65
N GLU A 532 36.60 12.44 -14.32
CA GLU A 532 37.36 13.52 -13.68
C GLU A 532 36.43 14.55 -13.00
N GLN A 533 35.35 14.93 -13.67
CA GLN A 533 34.37 15.90 -13.16
C GLN A 533 33.50 15.36 -12.03
N GLN A 534 33.46 14.03 -11.83
CA GLN A 534 32.54 13.36 -10.92
C GLN A 534 33.31 12.51 -9.90
N PRO A 535 33.68 13.08 -8.73
CA PRO A 535 34.47 12.39 -7.72
C PRO A 535 33.85 11.10 -7.18
N ARG A 536 32.54 10.91 -7.37
CA ARG A 536 31.78 9.71 -6.96
C ARG A 536 31.57 8.71 -8.10
N LEU A 537 32.21 8.89 -9.25
CA LEU A 537 32.22 7.93 -10.34
C LEU A 537 33.53 7.14 -10.32
N ALA A 538 33.42 5.81 -10.32
CA ALA A 538 34.53 4.90 -10.54
C ALA A 538 34.31 4.14 -11.87
N VAL A 539 35.31 4.13 -12.74
CA VAL A 539 35.27 3.45 -14.03
C VAL A 539 36.12 2.20 -13.98
N SER A 540 35.54 1.04 -14.29
CA SER A 540 36.25 -0.23 -14.43
C SER A 540 36.33 -0.61 -15.91
N LEU A 541 37.55 -0.73 -16.45
CA LEU A 541 37.82 -1.07 -17.84
C LEU A 541 38.31 -2.54 -17.94
N PRO A 542 37.80 -3.33 -18.90
CA PRO A 542 38.40 -4.62 -19.24
C PRO A 542 39.76 -4.43 -19.92
N PHE A 543 40.65 -5.41 -19.76
CA PHE A 543 41.85 -5.49 -20.60
C PHE A 543 41.46 -5.62 -22.09
N VAL A 544 42.29 -5.04 -22.96
CA VAL A 544 42.14 -5.24 -24.40
C VAL A 544 42.37 -6.72 -24.77
N PRO A 545 41.67 -7.25 -25.79
CA PRO A 545 41.81 -8.66 -26.16
C PRO A 545 43.25 -9.00 -26.57
N GLY A 546 43.86 -9.97 -25.89
CA GLY A 546 45.22 -10.45 -26.20
C GLY A 546 46.34 -9.77 -25.42
N ASP A 547 46.02 -8.86 -24.49
CA ASP A 547 46.99 -8.20 -23.62
C ASP A 547 47.71 -9.19 -22.67
N ASP A 548 48.85 -8.76 -22.14
CA ASP A 548 49.59 -9.52 -21.14
C ASP A 548 48.94 -9.44 -19.75
N ARG A 549 49.45 -10.23 -18.80
CA ARG A 549 48.94 -10.24 -17.41
C ARG A 549 49.16 -8.92 -16.66
N ALA A 550 50.05 -8.07 -17.15
CA ALA A 550 50.32 -6.75 -16.58
C ALA A 550 49.45 -5.66 -17.21
N GLY A 551 48.69 -5.97 -18.26
CA GLY A 551 47.87 -5.00 -18.98
C GLY A 551 48.68 -3.96 -19.73
N SER A 552 49.87 -4.33 -20.23
CA SER A 552 50.81 -3.38 -20.83
C SER A 552 50.20 -2.62 -22.02
N GLU A 553 49.48 -3.31 -22.90
CA GLU A 553 48.84 -2.70 -24.07
C GLU A 553 47.67 -1.80 -23.67
N THR A 554 46.83 -2.28 -22.76
CA THR A 554 45.69 -1.53 -22.21
C THR A 554 46.14 -0.23 -21.56
N THR A 555 47.19 -0.30 -20.73
CA THR A 555 47.75 0.86 -20.04
C THR A 555 48.30 1.87 -21.04
N ALA A 556 49.01 1.42 -22.08
CA ALA A 556 49.53 2.30 -23.12
C ALA A 556 48.42 3.02 -23.90
N ILE A 557 47.33 2.32 -24.23
CA ILE A 557 46.16 2.91 -24.90
C ILE A 557 45.49 3.94 -24.00
N LEU A 558 45.25 3.62 -22.73
CA LEU A 558 44.60 4.51 -21.78
C LEU A 558 45.43 5.78 -21.54
N VAL A 559 46.74 5.66 -21.34
CA VAL A 559 47.64 6.83 -21.16
C VAL A 559 47.63 7.73 -22.39
N ARG A 560 47.58 7.16 -23.61
CA ARG A 560 47.47 7.93 -24.85
C ARG A 560 46.17 8.73 -24.91
N ILE A 561 45.04 8.11 -24.56
CA ILE A 561 43.73 8.76 -24.55
C ILE A 561 43.68 9.87 -23.49
N LEU A 562 44.15 9.60 -22.26
CA LEU A 562 44.25 10.59 -21.20
C LEU A 562 45.05 11.82 -21.65
N ALA A 563 46.21 11.58 -22.28
CA ALA A 563 47.03 12.67 -22.80
C ALA A 563 46.30 13.49 -23.89
N SER A 564 45.47 12.86 -24.73
CA SER A 564 44.71 13.60 -25.76
C SER A 564 43.61 14.51 -25.19
N ILE A 565 43.09 14.20 -24.00
CA ILE A 565 42.11 15.04 -23.29
C ILE A 565 42.76 15.94 -22.21
N GLY A 566 44.09 16.00 -22.14
CA GLY A 566 44.81 16.83 -21.18
C GLY A 566 44.81 16.30 -19.74
N GLN A 567 44.48 15.02 -19.55
CA GLN A 567 44.52 14.33 -18.26
C GLN A 567 45.80 13.48 -18.12
N THR A 568 46.12 13.11 -16.88
CA THR A 568 47.20 12.21 -16.49
C THR A 568 46.65 11.13 -15.56
N PRO A 569 47.38 10.02 -15.33
CA PRO A 569 46.96 8.99 -14.36
C PRO A 569 46.69 9.53 -12.95
N GLU A 570 47.24 10.69 -12.58
CA GLU A 570 47.07 11.32 -11.28
C GLU A 570 45.82 12.20 -11.16
N ASN A 571 45.19 12.61 -12.28
CA ASN A 571 44.04 13.52 -12.28
C ASN A 571 42.82 13.01 -13.07
N CYS A 572 42.86 11.78 -13.58
CA CYS A 572 41.79 11.18 -14.39
C CYS A 572 40.59 10.65 -13.59
N GLY A 573 40.47 11.00 -12.30
CA GLY A 573 39.46 10.43 -11.40
C GLY A 573 39.76 8.98 -11.02
N THR A 574 38.72 8.23 -10.62
CA THR A 574 38.87 6.83 -10.17
C THR A 574 38.70 5.88 -11.33
N ILE A 575 39.80 5.44 -11.94
CA ILE A 575 39.79 4.47 -13.05
C ILE A 575 40.62 3.24 -12.68
N ALA A 576 40.05 2.05 -12.90
CA ALA A 576 40.70 0.77 -12.72
C ALA A 576 40.66 -0.05 -14.00
N VAL A 577 41.72 -0.81 -14.28
CA VAL A 577 41.79 -1.78 -15.36
C VAL A 577 41.79 -3.18 -14.74
N GLU A 578 40.78 -3.98 -15.04
CA GLU A 578 40.50 -5.23 -14.33
C GLU A 578 40.02 -6.34 -15.28
N SER A 579 40.56 -7.55 -15.09
CA SER A 579 40.20 -8.74 -15.89
C SER A 579 38.80 -9.28 -15.61
N ALA A 580 38.27 -9.03 -14.41
CA ALA A 580 36.93 -9.44 -13.99
C ALA A 580 36.12 -8.23 -13.51
N VAL A 581 34.80 -8.38 -13.44
CA VAL A 581 33.92 -7.40 -12.83
C VAL A 581 34.34 -7.23 -11.35
N PRO A 582 34.54 -6.00 -10.86
CA PRO A 582 35.00 -5.78 -9.49
C PRO A 582 34.02 -6.41 -8.49
N THR A 583 34.52 -7.36 -7.69
CA THR A 583 33.72 -8.08 -6.68
C THR A 583 33.36 -7.21 -5.47
N ASP A 584 34.07 -6.09 -5.28
CA ASP A 584 33.91 -5.18 -4.12
C ASP A 584 33.08 -3.92 -4.43
N ALA A 585 32.49 -3.81 -5.62
CA ALA A 585 31.64 -2.68 -5.97
C ALA A 585 30.33 -2.71 -5.17
N ARG A 586 30.31 -2.01 -4.03
CA ARG A 586 29.13 -1.88 -3.15
C ARG A 586 27.97 -1.13 -3.81
N LEU A 587 28.26 -0.31 -4.83
CA LEU A 587 27.28 0.39 -5.66
C LEU A 587 27.71 0.30 -7.13
N ALA A 588 26.95 -0.42 -7.95
CA ALA A 588 27.24 -0.58 -9.38
C ALA A 588 25.96 -0.55 -10.22
N LEU A 589 26.07 -0.06 -11.46
CA LEU A 589 25.03 -0.27 -12.46
C LEU A 589 25.02 -1.76 -12.90
N PRO A 590 23.85 -2.38 -13.09
CA PRO A 590 23.78 -3.77 -13.53
C PRO A 590 24.30 -3.92 -14.97
N GLY A 591 25.19 -4.89 -15.18
CA GLY A 591 25.76 -5.20 -16.50
C GLY A 591 26.96 -4.33 -16.88
N GLU A 592 27.38 -4.45 -18.14
CA GLU A 592 28.43 -3.60 -18.72
C GLU A 592 27.81 -2.39 -19.41
N LEU A 593 28.43 -1.22 -19.24
CA LEU A 593 28.10 0.03 -19.93
C LEU A 593 28.55 -0.11 -21.39
N PRO A 594 27.61 -0.16 -22.36
CA PRO A 594 27.97 -0.27 -23.76
C PRO A 594 28.62 1.03 -24.25
N CYS A 595 29.53 0.91 -25.21
CA CYS A 595 30.23 2.05 -25.81
C CYS A 595 29.32 2.80 -26.80
N THR A 596 28.24 3.39 -26.30
CA THR A 596 27.26 4.16 -27.09
C THR A 596 26.99 5.52 -26.46
N THR A 597 26.72 6.53 -27.29
CA THR A 597 26.40 7.89 -26.83
C THR A 597 25.23 7.89 -25.85
N GLN A 598 24.18 7.11 -26.12
CA GLN A 598 23.01 7.00 -25.24
C GLN A 598 23.37 6.52 -23.82
N ALA A 599 24.27 5.54 -23.69
CA ALA A 599 24.68 5.01 -22.39
C ALA A 599 25.46 6.05 -21.57
N LEU A 600 26.31 6.83 -22.25
CA LEU A 600 27.07 7.91 -21.63
C LEU A 600 26.16 9.08 -21.23
N GLU A 601 25.21 9.46 -22.09
CA GLU A 601 24.21 10.49 -21.78
C GLU A 601 23.36 10.11 -20.56
N ARG A 602 22.96 8.83 -20.47
CA ARG A 602 22.23 8.29 -19.31
C ARG A 602 23.04 8.39 -18.01
N LEU A 603 24.32 7.99 -18.05
CA LEU A 603 25.22 8.12 -16.90
C LEU A 603 25.42 9.59 -16.50
N ALA A 604 25.63 10.48 -17.49
CA ALA A 604 25.76 11.90 -17.26
C ALA A 604 24.48 12.53 -16.70
N LEU A 605 23.29 12.05 -17.11
CA LEU A 605 22.01 12.52 -16.55
C LEU A 605 21.89 12.13 -15.08
N LEU A 606 22.23 10.89 -14.72
CA LEU A 606 22.24 10.42 -13.34
C LEU A 606 23.17 11.27 -12.46
N LEU A 607 24.42 11.43 -12.87
CA LEU A 607 25.44 12.13 -12.09
C LEU A 607 25.17 13.64 -11.95
N ARG A 608 24.44 14.23 -12.91
CA ARG A 608 23.99 15.62 -12.84
C ARG A 608 22.69 15.80 -12.05
N SER A 609 22.00 14.72 -11.66
CA SER A 609 20.79 14.86 -10.85
C SER A 609 21.15 15.57 -9.55
N PRO A 610 20.42 16.64 -9.16
CA PRO A 610 20.67 17.33 -7.89
C PRO A 610 20.44 16.40 -6.68
N LEU A 611 19.71 15.30 -6.89
CA LEU A 611 19.47 14.26 -5.89
C LEU A 611 20.68 13.33 -5.69
N TRP A 612 21.65 13.34 -6.61
CA TRP A 612 22.89 12.57 -6.49
C TRP A 612 23.86 13.19 -5.50
N THR A 613 23.85 14.51 -5.36
CA THR A 613 24.79 15.22 -4.48
C THR A 613 24.22 15.26 -3.07
N PRO A 614 24.97 14.87 -2.02
CA PRO A 614 24.54 15.08 -0.64
C PRO A 614 24.24 16.56 -0.40
N PRO A 615 23.17 16.91 0.33
CA PRO A 615 22.96 18.31 0.70
C PRO A 615 24.20 18.83 1.42
N GLN A 616 24.70 20.01 1.02
CA GLN A 616 25.77 20.68 1.76
C GLN A 616 25.32 20.80 3.22
N PRO A 617 26.16 20.44 4.20
CA PRO A 617 25.81 20.66 5.60
C PRO A 617 25.51 22.14 5.77
N ILE A 618 24.27 22.45 6.16
CA ILE A 618 23.91 23.81 6.56
C ILE A 618 24.76 24.07 7.80
N HIS A 619 25.82 24.85 7.66
CA HIS A 619 26.51 25.40 8.83
C HIS A 619 25.45 26.18 9.61
N ASP A 620 25.15 25.73 10.82
CA ASP A 620 24.17 26.34 11.71
C ASP A 620 24.32 27.86 11.67
N VAL A 621 23.28 28.52 11.15
CA VAL A 621 23.11 29.96 11.37
C VAL A 621 22.81 30.08 12.86
N ASP A 622 23.81 30.59 13.57
CA ASP A 622 23.81 30.95 14.98
C ASP A 622 22.41 31.46 15.42
N PRO A 623 21.68 30.74 16.27
CA PRO A 623 20.42 31.22 16.79
C PRO A 623 20.72 32.42 17.70
N GLY A 624 20.45 33.62 17.20
CA GLY A 624 20.64 34.86 17.95
C GLY A 624 20.01 34.80 19.35
N PRO A 625 20.55 35.57 20.31
CA PRO A 625 20.32 35.32 21.73
C PRO A 625 18.88 35.68 22.13
N GLY A 626 18.07 34.66 22.39
CA GLY A 626 16.66 34.78 22.77
C GLY A 626 16.29 33.85 23.92
N THR A 627 16.58 34.31 25.13
CA THR A 627 15.96 34.01 26.44
C THR A 627 14.93 32.85 26.55
N GLY A 628 15.28 31.78 27.27
CA GLY A 628 14.33 30.80 27.81
C GLY A 628 15.02 29.76 28.70
N ARG A 629 14.63 29.69 29.98
CA ARG A 629 15.28 28.99 31.10
C ARG A 629 15.37 27.44 30.98
N PRO A 630 16.34 26.80 31.69
CA PRO A 630 16.56 25.36 31.66
C PRO A 630 15.60 24.59 32.59
N VAL A 631 15.20 23.40 32.15
CA VAL A 631 14.56 22.38 32.99
C VAL A 631 15.67 21.50 33.59
N GLU A 632 15.62 21.34 34.91
CA GLU A 632 16.58 20.57 35.72
C GLU A 632 16.58 19.08 35.35
N THR A 633 17.77 18.56 35.03
CA THR A 633 18.03 17.12 34.92
C THR A 633 18.71 16.64 36.20
N VAL A 634 18.09 15.66 36.86
CA VAL A 634 18.62 15.00 38.07
C VAL A 634 19.85 14.16 37.69
N ALA A 635 20.93 14.40 38.44
CA ALA A 635 22.22 13.72 38.34
C ALA A 635 22.15 12.26 38.80
N ALA A 636 22.92 11.39 38.14
CA ALA A 636 23.46 10.17 38.74
C ALA A 636 24.92 10.01 38.35
N LEU A 637 25.72 9.74 39.38
CA LEU A 637 27.18 9.80 39.45
C LEU A 637 27.90 8.70 38.67
N ASP A 638 29.04 9.12 38.13
CA ASP A 638 30.30 8.43 37.87
C ASP A 638 30.61 7.17 38.69
N SER A 639 31.25 6.18 38.04
CA SER A 639 32.60 5.73 38.44
C SER A 639 33.24 4.75 37.43
N SER A 640 34.21 5.28 36.69
CA SER A 640 35.60 4.80 36.54
C SER A 640 35.97 3.42 35.92
N CYS A 641 36.98 3.53 35.04
CA CYS A 641 38.23 2.75 34.93
C CYS A 641 38.42 1.77 33.74
N THR A 642 39.33 2.19 32.84
CA THR A 642 40.49 1.47 32.23
C THR A 642 40.28 0.06 31.68
N GLU A 643 40.72 -0.31 30.46
CA GLU A 643 42.12 -0.32 30.02
C GLU A 643 42.22 -0.73 28.53
N ALA A 644 43.40 -0.48 27.93
CA ALA A 644 43.71 -0.57 26.50
C ALA A 644 43.83 -1.98 25.91
N ALA A 645 43.64 -2.12 24.58
CA ALA A 645 44.30 -3.15 23.79
C ALA A 645 44.41 -2.77 22.30
N VAL A 646 45.64 -2.45 21.89
CA VAL A 646 46.14 -2.40 20.51
C VAL A 646 46.30 -3.83 19.98
N ARG A 647 45.81 -4.15 18.77
CA ARG A 647 46.39 -5.23 17.96
C ARG A 647 46.40 -4.89 16.46
N SER A 648 47.62 -4.86 15.94
CA SER A 648 48.04 -4.89 14.55
C SER A 648 47.74 -6.23 13.89
N SER A 649 47.45 -6.22 12.59
CA SER A 649 47.38 -7.41 11.74
C SER A 649 48.00 -7.14 10.37
N VAL A 650 49.04 -7.91 10.02
CA VAL A 650 49.48 -8.23 8.64
C VAL A 650 50.13 -9.65 8.70
N PRO A 651 50.35 -10.38 7.59
CA PRO A 651 49.37 -11.29 6.99
C PRO A 651 49.93 -12.72 6.79
N SER A 652 49.09 -13.62 6.30
CA SER A 652 49.49 -14.78 5.48
C SER A 652 48.36 -15.16 4.54
#